data_AF-A0A2S8F7Z5-F1
#
_entry.id   AF-A0A2S8F7Z5-F1
#
_cell.length_a   1.000
_cell.length_b   1.000
_cell.length_c   1.000
_cell.angle_alpha   90.00
_cell.angle_beta   90.00
_cell.angle_gamma   90.00
#
_symmetry.space_group_name_H-M   'P 1'
#
loop_
_entity.id
_entity.type
_entity.pdbx_description
1 polymer ?
#
loop_
_entity_poly.entity_id
_entity_poly.type
_entity_poly.pdbx_seq_one_letter_code
_entity_poly.pdbx_strand_id
1 'polypeptide(L)'
;MFRPLAAATLVVLLTASMAVPALAAPTPEQREQLKTLKVDIRKASNFLKRGLVPESVTLIRDVQTRMKTLDAAQDEEIAAELKELAELLAVSHGLLELEGYTLQPLLGHVNSPAAEMAMPAAPGTPPAATPPAPLPTTFPTANLSFTKHVAPILIARCGNCHVTGSRGGFNAGTFEALMTGPPEGRVIFPNDDIGSRLIETIESGDMPRGGQQVRAPELAALKTWIKEGAKFDGTDPKAPINQASASPAPAPMEMMRLEVVNASGNEKVSFSLDVAGILASRCTNCHTGQNPGGNLRMDSFAQFIRGGDSGAPLMPGKPQESMLVRLLKASGNERMPRNGPPLTADQIAKIETWIREGGKFDGTSAQNESMLRLNQVALAKKATHEELAKLRATSSEQMWQLSMPDVKTAKIDTPLFLAYGTMGDDLLKEYVAEAEKAADKVRSLLKVPSASPLVKGKLTLYFFKQRYDYAEFGNMIEQRELPGDWKGHYRFDITDAYGAIQAPSDGNYDMNVLLGQLIGSSHVASLGNGTVPAWFSEGVGRVVAYRMNKSDPRVQSWDSQIGSAVASMGKPDDFVNNRLSPEQNGIVSFGFMKAAMARSNQFDALMNALRKGTDFDQAFQSAFGGTPSQVATAWVASGRR
;
A
#
# COMPACT_ATOMS: atom_id res chain seq x y z
N MET A 1 89.16 3.42 -63.66
CA MET A 1 88.29 4.59 -63.37
C MET A 1 86.88 4.27 -63.84
N PHE A 2 85.87 4.80 -63.14
CA PHE A 2 84.41 4.73 -63.38
C PHE A 2 83.57 3.70 -62.59
N ARG A 3 83.10 4.21 -61.43
CA ARG A 3 81.76 4.16 -60.78
C ARG A 3 80.94 2.86 -60.74
N PRO A 4 80.45 2.44 -59.56
CA PRO A 4 79.33 1.51 -59.43
C PRO A 4 77.97 2.24 -59.36
N LEU A 5 76.94 1.60 -59.93
CA LEU A 5 75.52 1.96 -59.85
C LEU A 5 74.84 1.19 -58.70
N ALA A 6 73.92 1.87 -58.02
CA ALA A 6 73.17 1.38 -56.87
C ALA A 6 71.78 0.83 -57.25
N ALA A 7 71.22 0.09 -56.28
CA ALA A 7 69.81 -0.20 -56.02
C ALA A 7 69.13 -1.33 -56.82
N ALA A 8 68.77 -2.41 -56.12
CA ALA A 8 67.40 -2.63 -55.62
C ALA A 8 67.28 -4.08 -55.08
N THR A 9 67.11 -4.25 -53.77
CA THR A 9 66.81 -5.55 -53.14
C THR A 9 65.34 -5.57 -52.75
N LEU A 10 64.57 -6.42 -53.43
CA LEU A 10 63.15 -6.66 -53.20
C LEU A 10 62.98 -7.55 -51.95
N VAL A 11 62.40 -6.99 -50.89
CA VAL A 11 62.00 -7.75 -49.68
C VAL A 11 60.54 -8.18 -49.86
N VAL A 12 60.32 -9.48 -50.02
CA VAL A 12 58.98 -10.10 -49.99
C VAL A 12 58.62 -10.36 -48.53
N LEU A 13 57.68 -9.58 -48.00
CA LEU A 13 57.06 -9.78 -46.69
C LEU A 13 55.92 -10.80 -46.82
N LEU A 14 56.12 -12.01 -46.30
CA LEU A 14 55.03 -12.94 -46.00
C LEU A 14 54.29 -12.44 -44.74
N THR A 15 53.09 -11.89 -44.91
CA THR A 15 52.15 -11.68 -43.80
C THR A 15 51.25 -12.91 -43.67
N ALA A 16 51.48 -13.72 -42.64
CA ALA A 16 50.52 -14.73 -42.20
C ALA A 16 49.26 -14.02 -41.66
N SER A 17 48.15 -14.09 -42.40
CA SER A 17 46.84 -13.74 -41.86
C SER A 17 46.45 -14.80 -40.84
N MET A 18 46.49 -14.45 -39.55
CA MET A 18 45.74 -15.20 -38.54
C MET A 18 44.26 -14.92 -38.78
N ALA A 19 43.52 -15.94 -39.21
CA ALA A 19 42.07 -15.90 -39.19
C ALA A 19 41.62 -15.69 -37.75
N VAL A 20 41.03 -14.53 -37.47
CA VAL A 20 40.30 -14.28 -36.23
C VAL A 20 39.11 -15.25 -36.24
N PRO A 21 38.93 -16.13 -35.25
CA PRO A 21 37.73 -16.94 -35.18
C PRO A 21 36.55 -16.00 -35.04
N ALA A 22 35.62 -16.03 -35.99
CA ALA A 22 34.35 -15.35 -35.85
C ALA A 22 33.66 -15.89 -34.58
N LEU A 23 33.25 -14.99 -33.68
CA LEU A 23 32.38 -15.33 -32.56
C LEU A 23 31.17 -16.07 -33.11
N ALA A 24 31.06 -17.37 -32.79
CA ALA A 24 29.95 -18.19 -33.23
C ALA A 24 28.69 -17.74 -32.49
N ALA A 25 27.63 -17.38 -33.21
CA ALA A 25 26.36 -16.96 -32.61
C ALA A 25 25.78 -18.05 -31.68
N PRO A 26 24.94 -17.68 -30.68
CA PRO A 26 24.33 -18.62 -29.75
C PRO A 26 23.60 -19.77 -30.45
N THR A 27 23.88 -21.00 -30.02
CA THR A 27 23.24 -22.19 -30.58
C THR A 27 21.72 -22.17 -30.32
N PRO A 28 20.90 -22.84 -31.15
CA PRO A 28 19.46 -22.99 -30.90
C PRO A 28 19.14 -23.55 -29.50
N GLU A 29 19.98 -24.44 -28.98
CA GLU A 29 19.85 -25.02 -27.64
C GLU A 29 20.09 -23.98 -26.53
N GLN A 30 21.14 -23.15 -26.65
CA GLN A 30 21.41 -22.07 -25.70
C GLN A 30 20.28 -21.03 -25.68
N ARG A 31 19.71 -20.69 -26.84
CA ARG A 31 18.55 -19.77 -26.91
C ARG A 31 17.31 -20.34 -26.24
N GLU A 32 17.10 -21.65 -26.30
CA GLU A 32 15.99 -22.30 -25.60
C GLU A 32 16.25 -22.36 -24.08
N GLN A 33 17.50 -22.57 -23.66
CA GLN A 33 17.90 -22.49 -22.26
C GLN A 33 17.69 -21.09 -21.67
N LEU A 34 18.02 -20.02 -22.40
CA LEU A 34 17.78 -18.63 -21.96
C LEU A 34 16.29 -18.31 -21.79
N LYS A 35 15.44 -18.79 -22.71
CA LYS A 35 13.97 -18.63 -22.59
C LYS A 35 13.41 -19.36 -21.36
N THR A 36 13.85 -20.60 -21.13
CA THR A 36 13.37 -21.40 -19.99
C THR A 36 13.81 -20.79 -18.66
N LEU A 37 15.04 -20.26 -18.57
CA LEU A 37 15.51 -19.52 -17.39
C LEU A 37 14.62 -18.32 -17.06
N LYS A 38 14.21 -17.53 -18.06
CA LYS A 38 13.31 -16.40 -17.86
C LYS A 38 11.94 -16.82 -17.32
N VAL A 39 11.41 -17.94 -17.78
CA VAL A 39 10.15 -18.51 -17.28
C VAL A 39 10.29 -18.96 -15.83
N ASP A 40 11.38 -19.65 -15.50
CA ASP A 40 11.63 -20.17 -14.16
C ASP A 40 11.89 -19.06 -13.13
N ILE A 41 12.59 -17.98 -13.49
CA ILE A 41 12.75 -16.79 -12.64
C ILE A 41 11.39 -16.17 -12.29
N ARG A 42 10.49 -16.05 -13.27
CA ARG A 42 9.12 -15.54 -13.05
C ARG A 42 8.31 -16.48 -12.18
N LYS A 43 8.45 -17.79 -12.39
CA LYS A 43 7.77 -18.83 -11.60
C LYS A 43 8.23 -18.81 -10.14
N ALA A 44 9.53 -18.69 -9.87
CA ALA A 44 10.07 -18.54 -8.52
C ALA A 44 9.56 -17.25 -7.83
N SER A 45 9.54 -16.14 -8.58
CA SER A 45 8.99 -14.88 -8.09
C SER A 45 7.50 -14.99 -7.72
N ASN A 46 6.72 -15.76 -8.48
CA ASN A 46 5.33 -16.05 -8.17
C ASN A 46 5.16 -17.00 -6.96
N PHE A 47 6.09 -17.93 -6.73
CA PHE A 47 6.09 -18.74 -5.51
C PHE A 47 6.30 -17.87 -4.26
N LEU A 48 7.20 -16.88 -4.29
CA LEU A 48 7.38 -15.94 -3.18
C LEU A 48 6.12 -15.13 -2.89
N LYS A 49 5.45 -14.61 -3.94
CA LYS A 49 4.19 -13.88 -3.79
C LYS A 49 3.07 -14.71 -3.15
N ARG A 50 3.16 -16.04 -3.23
CA ARG A 50 2.19 -17.01 -2.69
C ARG A 50 2.64 -17.62 -1.35
N GLY A 51 3.77 -17.19 -0.79
CA GLY A 51 4.35 -17.75 0.44
C GLY A 51 4.96 -19.15 0.30
N LEU A 52 5.15 -19.64 -0.93
CA LEU A 52 5.77 -20.93 -1.23
C LEU A 52 7.31 -20.80 -1.29
N VAL A 53 7.89 -20.47 -0.14
CA VAL A 53 9.32 -20.11 -0.01
C VAL A 53 10.26 -21.27 -0.36
N PRO A 54 10.07 -22.53 0.13
CA PRO A 54 10.96 -23.65 -0.19
C PRO A 54 11.03 -23.98 -1.69
N GLU A 55 9.90 -23.90 -2.38
CA GLU A 55 9.78 -24.13 -3.82
C GLU A 55 10.50 -23.04 -4.62
N SER A 56 10.40 -21.78 -4.15
CA SER A 56 11.14 -20.66 -4.75
C SER A 56 12.65 -20.81 -4.59
N VAL A 57 13.12 -21.14 -3.37
CA VAL A 57 14.56 -21.35 -3.08
C VAL A 57 15.14 -22.45 -3.97
N THR A 58 14.41 -23.56 -4.10
CA THR A 58 14.83 -24.70 -4.93
C THR A 58 14.97 -24.29 -6.39
N LEU A 59 13.96 -23.59 -6.92
CA LEU A 59 13.95 -23.16 -8.31
C LEU A 59 15.03 -22.10 -8.60
N ILE A 60 15.27 -21.18 -7.67
CA ILE A 60 16.30 -20.14 -7.81
C ILE A 60 17.71 -20.75 -7.82
N ARG A 61 17.99 -21.74 -6.96
CA ARG A 61 19.29 -22.43 -6.98
C ARG A 61 19.55 -23.15 -8.30
N ASP A 62 18.51 -23.76 -8.87
CA ASP A 62 18.59 -24.42 -10.17
C ASP A 62 18.81 -23.41 -11.31
N VAL A 63 18.09 -22.29 -11.30
CA VAL A 63 18.31 -21.16 -12.23
C VAL A 63 19.74 -20.65 -12.14
N GLN A 64 20.27 -20.39 -10.94
CA GLN A 64 21.64 -19.90 -10.75
C GLN A 64 22.68 -20.88 -11.28
N THR A 65 22.46 -22.18 -11.08
CA THR A 65 23.36 -23.23 -11.58
C THR A 65 23.36 -23.26 -13.11
N ARG A 66 22.19 -23.21 -13.74
CA ARG A 66 22.05 -23.19 -15.20
C ARG A 66 22.61 -21.91 -15.84
N MET A 67 22.39 -20.75 -15.22
CA MET A 67 22.99 -19.48 -15.65
C MET A 67 24.51 -19.54 -15.62
N LYS A 68 25.11 -20.11 -14.56
CA LYS A 68 26.56 -20.28 -14.45
C LYS A 68 27.12 -21.22 -15.53
N THR A 69 26.40 -22.27 -15.89
CA THR A 69 26.80 -23.17 -17.00
C THR A 69 26.80 -22.47 -18.35
N LEU A 70 25.81 -21.60 -18.60
CA LEU A 70 25.76 -20.80 -19.83
C LEU A 70 26.86 -19.74 -19.89
N ASP A 71 27.17 -19.09 -18.76
CA ASP A 71 28.24 -18.09 -18.65
C ASP A 71 29.63 -18.68 -18.93
N ALA A 72 29.84 -19.96 -18.61
CA ALA A 72 31.10 -20.65 -18.87
C ALA A 72 31.46 -20.76 -20.37
N ALA A 73 30.50 -20.57 -21.28
CA ALA A 73 30.75 -20.54 -22.72
C ALA A 73 31.46 -19.26 -23.19
N GLN A 74 31.52 -18.20 -22.36
CA GLN A 74 32.14 -16.90 -22.64
C GLN A 74 31.70 -16.26 -23.97
N ASP A 75 30.43 -16.45 -24.34
CA ASP A 75 29.81 -15.82 -25.49
C ASP A 75 29.24 -14.44 -25.10
N GLU A 76 29.63 -13.38 -25.82
CA GLU A 76 29.25 -12.00 -25.50
C GLU A 76 27.73 -11.73 -25.60
N GLU A 77 27.04 -12.40 -26.52
CA GLU A 77 25.59 -12.25 -26.71
C GLU A 77 24.83 -12.96 -25.57
N ILE A 78 25.28 -14.16 -25.19
CA ILE A 78 24.76 -14.87 -24.02
C ILE A 78 25.03 -14.10 -22.72
N ALA A 79 26.22 -13.53 -22.57
CA ALA A 79 26.60 -12.76 -21.38
C ALA A 79 25.70 -11.52 -21.18
N ALA A 80 25.33 -10.84 -22.26
CA ALA A 80 24.40 -9.71 -22.21
C ALA A 80 23.00 -10.15 -21.74
N GLU A 81 22.46 -11.25 -22.26
CA GLU A 81 21.16 -11.78 -21.84
C GLU A 81 21.19 -12.31 -20.40
N LEU A 82 22.27 -12.98 -19.98
CA LEU A 82 22.42 -13.47 -18.61
C LEU A 82 22.45 -12.33 -17.58
N LYS A 83 22.99 -11.16 -17.95
CA LYS A 83 22.97 -9.96 -17.11
C LYS A 83 21.54 -9.45 -16.88
N GLU A 84 20.71 -9.37 -17.93
CA GLU A 84 19.30 -9.00 -17.79
C GLU A 84 18.52 -10.00 -16.93
N LEU A 85 18.82 -11.30 -17.06
CA LEU A 85 18.21 -12.34 -16.23
C LEU A 85 18.67 -12.25 -14.76
N ALA A 86 19.92 -11.86 -14.50
CA ALA A 86 20.45 -11.64 -13.16
C ALA A 86 19.76 -10.45 -12.47
N GLU A 87 19.51 -9.36 -13.19
CA GLU A 87 18.74 -8.20 -12.68
C GLU A 87 17.29 -8.59 -12.35
N LEU A 88 16.65 -9.41 -13.19
CA LEU A 88 15.31 -9.92 -12.93
C LEU A 88 15.26 -10.84 -11.70
N LEU A 89 16.32 -11.61 -11.48
CA LEU A 89 16.46 -12.52 -10.33
C LEU A 89 16.78 -11.77 -9.02
N ALA A 90 17.40 -10.59 -9.09
CA ALA A 90 17.92 -9.84 -7.94
C ALA A 90 16.87 -9.55 -6.85
N VAL A 91 15.63 -9.25 -7.26
CA VAL A 91 14.54 -8.96 -6.30
C VAL A 91 14.19 -10.21 -5.47
N SER A 92 14.01 -11.36 -6.14
CA SER A 92 13.65 -12.62 -5.48
C SER A 92 14.82 -13.21 -4.68
N HIS A 93 16.05 -13.04 -5.20
CA HIS A 93 17.29 -13.41 -4.51
C HIS A 93 17.47 -12.62 -3.20
N GLY A 94 17.33 -11.29 -3.25
CA GLY A 94 17.44 -10.44 -2.06
C GLY A 94 16.36 -10.72 -1.00
N LEU A 95 15.11 -10.97 -1.41
CA LEU A 95 14.04 -11.35 -0.49
C LEU A 95 14.34 -12.67 0.25
N LEU A 96 14.87 -13.67 -0.45
CA LEU A 96 15.22 -14.95 0.15
C LEU A 96 16.44 -14.87 1.09
N GLU A 97 17.42 -14.04 0.76
CA GLU A 97 18.55 -13.78 1.66
C GLU A 97 18.11 -13.05 2.94
N LEU A 98 17.12 -12.14 2.84
CA LEU A 98 16.49 -11.48 4.00
C LEU A 98 15.72 -12.47 4.88
N GLU A 99 15.16 -13.52 4.29
CA GLU A 99 14.51 -14.65 5.00
C GLU A 99 15.51 -15.68 5.54
N GLY A 100 16.82 -15.49 5.32
CA GLY A 100 17.89 -16.31 5.89
C GLY A 100 18.35 -17.48 5.03
N TYR A 101 17.94 -17.56 3.76
CA TYR A 101 18.40 -18.58 2.83
C TYR A 101 19.70 -18.17 2.15
N THR A 102 20.71 -19.07 2.18
CA THR A 102 21.96 -18.86 1.44
C THR A 102 21.79 -19.27 -0.02
N LEU A 103 22.10 -18.34 -0.93
CA LEU A 103 22.05 -18.48 -2.39
C LEU A 103 23.41 -18.15 -3.01
N GLN A 104 23.63 -18.53 -4.29
CA GLN A 104 24.87 -18.17 -4.98
C GLN A 104 24.89 -16.66 -5.28
N PRO A 105 26.07 -16.03 -5.43
CA PRO A 105 26.18 -14.66 -5.93
C PRO A 105 25.59 -14.53 -7.33
N LEU A 106 24.98 -13.38 -7.64
CA LEU A 106 24.43 -13.09 -8.98
C LEU A 106 25.55 -12.72 -9.96
N LEU A 107 25.43 -13.17 -11.22
CA LEU A 107 26.36 -12.82 -12.29
C LEU A 107 26.43 -11.29 -12.46
N GLY A 108 27.65 -10.73 -12.50
CA GLY A 108 27.88 -9.28 -12.61
C GLY A 108 27.86 -8.50 -11.29
N HIS A 109 27.44 -9.12 -10.17
CA HIS A 109 27.63 -8.57 -8.83
C HIS A 109 28.91 -9.14 -8.20
N VAL A 110 29.98 -8.35 -8.20
CA VAL A 110 31.17 -8.63 -7.40
C VAL A 110 30.79 -8.49 -5.93
N ASN A 111 30.63 -9.63 -5.25
CA ASN A 111 30.80 -9.69 -3.81
C ASN A 111 32.27 -9.32 -3.51
N SER A 112 32.48 -8.31 -2.66
CA SER A 112 33.78 -8.11 -2.03
C SER A 112 34.15 -9.39 -1.25
N PRO A 113 35.41 -9.87 -1.34
CA PRO A 113 35.76 -11.22 -0.94
C PRO A 113 35.75 -11.36 0.57
N ALA A 114 34.79 -12.10 1.10
CA ALA A 114 34.78 -12.60 2.48
C ALA A 114 34.39 -14.08 2.49
N ALA A 115 35.15 -14.90 1.75
CA ALA A 115 35.04 -16.35 1.84
C ALA A 115 36.33 -17.02 1.33
N GLU A 116 37.46 -16.82 2.01
CA GLU A 116 38.56 -17.80 2.10
C GLU A 116 39.69 -17.24 2.97
N MET A 117 39.68 -17.55 4.27
CA MET A 117 40.91 -17.76 5.05
C MET A 117 40.63 -18.81 6.13
N ALA A 118 41.27 -19.96 5.98
CA ALA A 118 41.36 -21.00 6.99
C ALA A 118 42.03 -20.45 8.27
N MET A 119 41.57 -20.91 9.43
CA MET A 119 42.11 -20.56 10.73
C MET A 119 43.56 -21.05 10.89
N PRO A 120 44.51 -20.20 11.32
CA PRO A 120 45.60 -20.63 12.17
C PRO A 120 45.34 -20.24 13.63
N ALA A 121 45.87 -21.05 14.54
CA ALA A 121 45.68 -20.93 15.98
C ALA A 121 46.15 -19.58 16.55
N ALA A 122 45.49 -19.16 17.64
CA ALA A 122 45.71 -17.91 18.36
C ALA A 122 47.18 -17.69 18.78
N PRO A 123 47.63 -16.42 18.79
CA PRO A 123 48.03 -15.86 20.09
C PRO A 123 47.69 -14.37 20.28
N GLY A 124 47.35 -14.02 21.53
CA GLY A 124 47.55 -12.68 22.08
C GLY A 124 46.29 -11.82 22.19
N THR A 125 45.66 -11.84 23.36
CA THR A 125 44.59 -10.92 23.79
C THR A 125 45.07 -9.46 23.73
N PRO A 126 44.42 -8.55 22.98
CA PRO A 126 44.57 -7.11 23.17
C PRO A 126 43.80 -6.69 24.44
N PRO A 127 44.26 -5.67 25.19
CA PRO A 127 43.71 -5.32 26.49
C PRO A 127 42.25 -4.89 26.39
N ALA A 128 41.46 -5.31 27.39
CA ALA A 128 40.04 -5.04 27.51
C ALA A 128 39.72 -3.54 27.39
N ALA A 129 38.85 -3.20 26.43
CA ALA A 129 38.16 -1.93 26.44
C ALA A 129 37.30 -1.84 27.72
N THR A 130 37.45 -0.75 28.45
CA THR A 130 36.66 -0.43 29.64
C THR A 130 35.16 -0.59 29.34
N PRO A 131 34.37 -1.27 30.18
CA PRO A 131 32.94 -1.38 29.97
C PRO A 131 32.30 0.01 29.90
N PRO A 132 31.38 0.28 28.95
CA PRO A 132 30.75 1.58 28.81
C PRO A 132 29.99 1.92 30.10
N ALA A 133 30.03 3.20 30.50
CA ALA A 133 29.32 3.70 31.67
C ALA A 133 27.83 3.29 31.64
N PRO A 134 27.22 2.97 32.79
CA PRO A 134 25.81 2.61 32.84
C PRO A 134 24.94 3.74 32.28
N LEU A 135 24.04 3.40 31.34
CA LEU A 135 23.11 4.35 30.72
C LEU A 135 22.30 5.09 31.79
N PRO A 136 21.99 6.39 31.58
CA PRO A 136 21.07 7.11 32.44
C PRO A 136 19.74 6.36 32.56
N THR A 137 19.23 6.21 33.78
CA THR A 137 17.91 5.60 34.04
C THR A 137 16.76 6.60 33.89
N THR A 138 17.08 7.90 33.81
CA THR A 138 16.13 9.01 33.67
C THR A 138 16.64 10.03 32.65
N PHE A 139 15.74 10.54 31.81
CA PHE A 139 16.04 11.53 30.77
C PHE A 139 15.22 12.81 30.99
N PRO A 140 15.74 13.99 30.61
CA PRO A 140 14.95 15.22 30.56
C PRO A 140 13.73 15.07 29.65
N THR A 141 12.63 15.75 29.98
CA THR A 141 11.40 15.76 29.16
C THR A 141 11.43 16.81 28.04
N ALA A 142 12.48 17.65 28.01
CA ALA A 142 12.74 18.63 26.95
C ALA A 142 14.22 19.02 26.92
N ASN A 143 14.67 19.62 25.82
CA ASN A 143 16.04 20.04 25.52
C ASN A 143 17.07 18.91 25.59
N LEU A 144 16.81 17.84 24.85
CA LEU A 144 17.66 16.65 24.84
C LEU A 144 18.98 16.95 24.10
N SER A 145 20.06 16.88 24.85
CA SER A 145 21.43 16.86 24.33
C SER A 145 21.73 15.57 23.54
N PHE A 146 22.26 15.71 22.31
CA PHE A 146 22.70 14.57 21.52
C PHE A 146 23.87 13.86 22.20
N THR A 147 24.90 14.60 22.59
CA THR A 147 26.12 14.05 23.21
C THR A 147 25.87 13.39 24.57
N LYS A 148 24.98 13.95 25.40
CA LYS A 148 24.74 13.44 26.76
C LYS A 148 23.64 12.38 26.87
N HIS A 149 22.63 12.42 25.99
CA HIS A 149 21.47 11.55 26.13
C HIS A 149 21.28 10.58 24.96
N VAL A 150 21.49 11.03 23.72
CA VAL A 150 21.16 10.25 22.51
C VAL A 150 22.32 9.35 22.10
N ALA A 151 23.52 9.89 21.97
CA ALA A 151 24.72 9.15 21.57
C ALA A 151 24.99 7.95 22.49
N PRO A 152 24.86 8.05 23.84
CA PRO A 152 24.99 6.87 24.71
C PRO A 152 23.99 5.76 24.39
N ILE A 153 22.72 6.09 24.10
CA ILE A 153 21.70 5.11 23.72
C ILE A 153 22.10 4.42 22.41
N LEU A 154 22.48 5.20 21.39
CA LEU A 154 22.89 4.66 20.09
C LEU A 154 24.12 3.75 20.20
N ILE A 155 25.12 4.13 21.00
CA ILE A 155 26.32 3.32 21.24
C ILE A 155 25.96 2.03 21.98
N ALA A 156 25.15 2.10 23.04
CA ALA A 156 24.86 0.95 23.88
C ALA A 156 23.87 -0.04 23.26
N ARG A 157 22.98 0.41 22.37
CA ARG A 157 21.90 -0.40 21.78
C ARG A 157 22.16 -0.79 20.32
N CYS A 158 22.81 0.10 19.57
CA CYS A 158 23.01 -0.04 18.12
C CYS A 158 24.50 -0.16 17.78
N GLY A 159 25.40 0.08 18.74
CA GLY A 159 26.81 0.36 18.46
C GLY A 159 27.60 -0.79 17.88
N ASN A 160 27.27 -2.02 18.29
CA ASN A 160 27.95 -3.24 17.84
C ASN A 160 27.84 -3.52 16.34
N CYS A 161 26.87 -2.91 15.65
CA CYS A 161 26.62 -3.15 14.23
C CYS A 161 26.58 -1.87 13.39
N HIS A 162 26.13 -0.75 13.96
CA HIS A 162 25.91 0.49 13.22
C HIS A 162 26.85 1.63 13.63
N VAL A 163 27.59 1.52 14.73
CA VAL A 163 28.60 2.54 15.13
C VAL A 163 30.01 2.05 14.81
N THR A 164 30.32 0.79 15.10
CA THR A 164 31.58 0.15 14.73
C THR A 164 31.56 -0.47 13.33
N GLY A 165 30.43 -0.40 12.63
CA GLY A 165 30.22 -0.96 11.30
C GLY A 165 29.04 -0.31 10.58
N SER A 166 28.71 -0.82 9.40
CA SER A 166 27.63 -0.30 8.54
C SER A 166 26.66 -1.40 8.14
N ARG A 167 26.22 -2.23 9.09
CA ARG A 167 25.37 -3.40 8.78
C ARG A 167 24.07 -2.95 8.10
N GLY A 168 23.71 -3.59 6.99
CA GLY A 168 22.54 -3.19 6.18
C GLY A 168 22.68 -1.82 5.54
N GLY A 169 23.90 -1.38 5.21
CA GLY A 169 24.18 -0.11 4.54
C GLY A 169 24.14 1.12 5.46
N PHE A 170 23.63 0.98 6.69
CA PHE A 170 23.44 2.09 7.62
C PHE A 170 24.60 2.27 8.60
N ASN A 171 25.16 3.48 8.61
CA ASN A 171 26.23 3.91 9.50
C ASN A 171 25.75 5.04 10.41
N ALA A 172 25.96 4.88 11.72
CA ALA A 172 25.69 5.83 12.79
C ALA A 172 26.97 6.16 13.58
N GLY A 173 28.15 5.94 13.00
CA GLY A 173 29.47 6.15 13.61
C GLY A 173 29.79 7.63 13.87
N THR A 174 29.16 8.54 13.12
CA THR A 174 29.24 10.00 13.30
C THR A 174 27.84 10.59 13.27
N PHE A 175 27.65 11.80 13.79
CA PHE A 175 26.36 12.49 13.69
C PHE A 175 25.99 12.78 12.22
N GLU A 176 26.97 13.17 11.40
CA GLU A 176 26.79 13.39 9.96
C GLU A 176 26.30 12.11 9.26
N ALA A 177 26.92 10.96 9.53
CA ALA A 177 26.50 9.68 8.94
C ALA A 177 25.10 9.28 9.39
N LEU A 178 24.80 9.45 10.69
CA LEU A 178 23.47 9.19 11.26
C LEU A 178 22.36 10.00 10.57
N MET A 179 22.60 11.29 10.33
CA MET A 179 21.63 12.19 9.69
C MET A 179 21.55 12.02 8.17
N THR A 180 22.64 11.56 7.54
CA THR A 180 22.68 11.24 6.11
C THR A 180 21.88 9.96 5.82
N GLY A 181 21.97 8.96 6.70
CA GLY A 181 21.35 7.65 6.49
C GLY A 181 22.09 6.81 5.44
N PRO A 182 21.63 5.58 5.17
CA PRO A 182 22.19 4.74 4.13
C PRO A 182 21.77 5.22 2.71
N PRO A 183 22.33 4.65 1.64
CA PRO A 183 21.94 4.98 0.25
C PRO A 183 20.45 4.83 -0.05
N GLU A 184 19.73 3.98 0.71
CA GLU A 184 18.29 3.75 0.60
C GLU A 184 17.43 4.83 1.27
N GLY A 185 18.03 5.84 1.92
CA GLY A 185 17.34 7.03 2.43
C GLY A 185 17.55 7.33 3.92
N ARG A 186 17.14 8.51 4.37
CA ARG A 186 17.37 8.97 5.76
C ARG A 186 16.65 8.12 6.80
N VAL A 187 17.31 7.90 7.92
CA VAL A 187 16.76 7.14 9.06
C VAL A 187 16.14 8.05 10.13
N ILE A 188 16.63 9.29 10.22
CA ILE A 188 16.15 10.31 11.15
C ILE A 188 15.56 11.48 10.37
N PHE A 189 14.33 11.84 10.72
CA PHE A 189 13.62 13.01 10.20
C PHE A 189 13.45 14.01 11.35
N PRO A 190 14.25 15.10 11.37
CA PRO A 190 14.12 16.15 12.38
C PRO A 190 12.67 16.66 12.51
N ASN A 191 12.19 16.75 13.75
CA ASN A 191 10.83 17.12 14.17
C ASN A 191 9.74 16.08 13.90
N ASP A 192 10.10 14.86 13.47
CA ASP A 192 9.16 13.83 13.03
C ASP A 192 9.56 12.48 13.63
N ASP A 193 9.15 12.22 14.87
CA ASP A 193 9.46 10.97 15.56
C ASP A 193 8.66 9.79 14.99
N ILE A 194 7.44 10.01 14.52
CA ILE A 194 6.60 8.95 13.94
C ILE A 194 7.10 8.55 12.55
N GLY A 195 7.51 9.51 11.73
CA GLY A 195 8.07 9.27 10.39
C GLY A 195 9.55 8.89 10.39
N SER A 196 10.22 8.94 11.55
CA SER A 196 11.60 8.50 11.67
C SER A 196 11.71 6.99 11.67
N ARG A 197 12.33 6.44 10.62
CA ARG A 197 12.61 5.00 10.48
C ARG A 197 13.38 4.44 11.68
N LEU A 198 14.19 5.26 12.36
CA LEU A 198 14.83 4.90 13.63
C LEU A 198 13.79 4.47 14.67
N ILE A 199 12.71 5.24 14.84
CA ILE A 199 11.65 4.98 15.81
C ILE A 199 10.78 3.82 15.35
N GLU A 200 10.38 3.81 14.08
CA GLU A 200 9.57 2.74 13.49
C GLU A 200 10.19 1.37 13.74
N THR A 201 11.49 1.20 13.41
CA THR A 201 12.19 -0.09 13.54
C THR A 201 12.44 -0.51 14.99
N ILE A 202 12.46 0.44 15.93
CA ILE A 202 12.50 0.15 17.36
C ILE A 202 11.12 -0.29 17.88
N GLU A 203 10.06 0.36 17.43
CA GLU A 203 8.68 0.07 17.86
C GLU A 203 8.11 -1.20 17.25
N SER A 204 8.50 -1.52 16.01
CA SER A 204 8.17 -2.80 15.37
C SER A 204 8.92 -3.98 15.99
N GLY A 205 10.00 -3.72 16.75
CA GLY A 205 10.88 -4.72 17.33
C GLY A 205 11.89 -5.32 16.34
N ASP A 206 11.96 -4.79 15.11
CA ASP A 206 12.93 -5.25 14.09
C ASP A 206 14.38 -4.97 14.49
N MET A 207 14.59 -3.89 15.26
CA MET A 207 15.87 -3.43 15.77
C MET A 207 15.76 -2.99 17.24
N PRO A 208 16.81 -3.17 18.06
CA PRO A 208 18.06 -3.88 17.78
C PRO A 208 17.92 -5.41 17.98
N ARG A 209 18.49 -6.19 17.05
CA ARG A 209 18.54 -7.66 17.11
C ARG A 209 19.61 -8.13 18.11
N GLY A 210 19.41 -9.29 18.75
CA GLY A 210 20.42 -9.89 19.64
C GLY A 210 20.33 -9.50 21.12
N GLY A 211 19.14 -9.17 21.63
CA GLY A 211 18.87 -9.05 23.07
C GLY A 211 19.17 -7.69 23.70
N GLN A 212 19.54 -6.67 22.91
CA GLN A 212 19.85 -5.32 23.40
C GLN A 212 18.69 -4.33 23.24
N GLN A 213 17.45 -4.71 23.62
CA GLN A 213 16.27 -3.87 23.41
C GLN A 213 16.39 -2.46 24.00
N VAL A 214 15.80 -1.48 23.29
CA VAL A 214 15.67 -0.09 23.75
C VAL A 214 14.56 -0.03 24.80
N ARG A 215 14.87 0.49 25.99
CA ARG A 215 13.88 0.60 27.07
C ARG A 215 12.91 1.75 26.80
N ALA A 216 11.70 1.69 27.37
CA ALA A 216 10.69 2.74 27.20
C ALA A 216 11.19 4.18 27.51
N PRO A 217 11.99 4.43 28.57
CA PRO A 217 12.56 5.76 28.81
C PRO A 217 13.58 6.20 27.75
N GLU A 218 14.35 5.25 27.21
CA GLU A 218 15.35 5.52 26.16
C GLU A 218 14.64 5.85 24.83
N LEU A 219 13.59 5.08 24.50
CA LEU A 219 12.75 5.36 23.34
C LEU A 219 12.06 6.73 23.45
N ALA A 220 11.53 7.06 24.63
CA ALA A 220 10.93 8.37 24.87
C ALA A 220 11.94 9.52 24.69
N ALA A 221 13.20 9.32 25.12
CA ALA A 221 14.26 10.29 24.91
C ALA A 221 14.63 10.47 23.42
N LEU A 222 14.72 9.36 22.66
CA LEU A 222 14.95 9.41 21.21
C LEU A 222 13.80 10.15 20.50
N LYS A 223 12.55 9.82 20.83
CA LYS A 223 11.36 10.51 20.27
C LYS A 223 11.39 12.00 20.59
N THR A 224 11.69 12.37 21.83
CA THR A 224 11.72 13.78 22.26
C THR A 224 12.82 14.54 21.56
N TRP A 225 14.03 13.98 21.49
CA TRP A 225 15.14 14.61 20.77
C TRP A 225 14.84 14.78 19.26
N ILE A 226 14.22 13.78 18.63
CA ILE A 226 13.80 13.89 17.22
C ILE A 226 12.74 14.99 17.08
N LYS A 227 11.70 15.02 17.93
CA LYS A 227 10.69 16.08 17.95
C LYS A 227 11.28 17.48 18.11
N GLU A 228 12.38 17.59 18.84
CA GLU A 228 13.11 18.86 19.06
C GLU A 228 14.05 19.26 17.92
N GLY A 229 14.01 18.50 16.82
CA GLY A 229 14.75 18.79 15.59
C GLY A 229 16.05 18.01 15.45
N ALA A 230 16.23 16.91 16.20
CA ALA A 230 17.40 16.04 16.13
C ALA A 230 18.73 16.82 16.17
N LYS A 231 18.83 17.81 17.06
CA LYS A 231 19.93 18.78 17.11
C LYS A 231 21.24 18.13 17.55
N PHE A 232 22.36 18.54 16.95
CA PHE A 232 23.70 18.22 17.40
C PHE A 232 24.24 19.29 18.34
N ASP A 233 24.83 18.87 19.46
CA ASP A 233 25.43 19.77 20.47
C ASP A 233 26.89 19.41 20.81
N GLY A 234 27.55 18.65 19.93
CA GLY A 234 28.98 18.35 20.00
C GLY A 234 29.84 19.31 19.17
N THR A 235 31.16 19.17 19.29
CA THR A 235 32.13 20.07 18.63
C THR A 235 32.33 19.81 17.14
N ASP A 236 32.17 18.57 16.69
CA ASP A 236 32.34 18.18 15.28
C ASP A 236 31.35 17.05 14.92
N PRO A 237 30.40 17.28 13.98
CA PRO A 237 29.43 16.26 13.57
C PRO A 237 30.07 15.09 12.82
N LYS A 238 31.33 15.23 12.36
CA LYS A 238 32.12 14.18 11.70
C LYS A 238 32.99 13.40 12.67
N ALA A 239 33.14 13.88 13.91
CA ALA A 239 33.86 13.14 14.92
C ALA A 239 33.11 11.84 15.27
N PRO A 240 33.85 10.76 15.59
CA PRO A 240 33.24 9.54 16.08
C PRO A 240 32.31 9.81 17.26
N ILE A 241 31.07 9.28 17.23
CA ILE A 241 30.10 9.56 18.30
C ILE A 241 30.53 9.02 19.67
N ASN A 242 31.48 8.07 19.70
CA ASN A 242 32.10 7.55 20.92
C ASN A 242 33.16 8.49 21.53
N GLN A 243 33.50 9.59 20.85
CA GLN A 243 34.49 10.59 21.28
C GLN A 243 33.89 12.02 21.39
N ALA A 244 32.60 12.20 21.11
CA ALA A 244 31.98 13.52 21.05
C ALA A 244 31.87 14.17 22.46
N SER A 245 32.71 15.19 22.70
CA SER A 245 32.66 16.07 23.88
C SER A 245 31.88 17.35 23.58
N ALA A 246 31.15 17.89 24.55
CA ALA A 246 30.16 18.98 24.37
C ALA A 246 30.73 20.42 24.44
N SER A 247 30.31 21.31 23.53
CA SER A 247 30.33 22.80 23.64
C SER A 247 29.55 23.49 22.49
N PRO A 248 29.17 24.79 22.59
CA PRO A 248 27.89 25.30 22.09
C PRO A 248 27.77 25.56 20.58
N ALA A 249 26.53 25.46 20.10
CA ALA A 249 26.10 25.26 18.70
C ALA A 249 26.06 26.52 17.80
N PRO A 250 26.24 26.35 16.47
CA PRO A 250 25.76 27.30 15.45
C PRO A 250 24.33 26.94 14.95
N ALA A 251 23.62 27.93 14.41
CA ALA A 251 22.19 27.86 14.03
C ALA A 251 21.89 27.13 12.69
N PRO A 252 20.67 26.61 12.46
CA PRO A 252 20.32 25.80 11.28
C PRO A 252 19.89 26.60 10.04
N MET A 253 20.12 26.03 8.84
CA MET A 253 19.56 26.46 7.56
C MET A 253 18.12 25.95 7.38
N GLU A 254 17.20 26.84 7.02
CA GLU A 254 15.77 26.58 6.88
C GLU A 254 15.38 26.35 5.41
N MET A 255 14.89 25.15 5.06
CA MET A 255 14.23 24.90 3.76
C MET A 255 12.75 25.28 3.85
N MET A 256 12.28 26.11 2.92
CA MET A 256 10.90 26.57 2.80
C MET A 256 9.92 25.39 2.72
N ARG A 257 9.13 25.15 3.77
CA ARG A 257 8.03 24.18 3.77
C ARG A 257 6.74 24.84 3.31
N LEU A 258 5.99 24.15 2.47
CA LEU A 258 4.62 24.54 2.12
C LEU A 258 3.66 24.00 3.16
N GLU A 259 2.86 24.90 3.72
CA GLU A 259 1.74 24.54 4.58
C GLU A 259 0.49 24.21 3.74
N VAL A 260 -0.38 23.36 4.28
CA VAL A 260 -1.69 23.10 3.67
C VAL A 260 -2.55 24.36 3.80
N VAL A 261 -2.87 24.98 2.65
CA VAL A 261 -3.81 26.11 2.60
C VAL A 261 -5.16 25.60 2.12
N ASN A 262 -6.20 25.78 2.91
CA ASN A 262 -7.55 25.35 2.53
C ASN A 262 -8.20 26.32 1.53
N ALA A 263 -9.03 25.77 0.64
CA ALA A 263 -9.82 26.53 -0.33
C ALA A 263 -10.85 27.42 0.37
N SER A 264 -11.13 28.57 -0.24
CA SER A 264 -12.11 29.55 0.26
C SER A 264 -13.49 29.40 -0.38
N GLY A 265 -13.62 28.57 -1.42
CA GLY A 265 -14.85 28.33 -2.17
C GLY A 265 -15.03 29.24 -3.40
N ASN A 266 -14.11 30.19 -3.61
CA ASN A 266 -14.13 31.13 -4.74
C ASN A 266 -13.16 30.72 -5.87
N GLU A 267 -12.43 29.63 -5.69
CA GLU A 267 -11.47 29.09 -6.66
C GLU A 267 -12.21 28.53 -7.89
N LYS A 268 -11.63 28.73 -9.08
CA LYS A 268 -12.20 28.20 -10.33
C LYS A 268 -11.90 26.73 -10.51
N VAL A 269 -10.77 26.26 -9.98
CA VAL A 269 -10.34 24.86 -10.08
C VAL A 269 -10.28 24.24 -8.69
N SER A 270 -11.02 23.15 -8.54
CA SER A 270 -11.06 22.37 -7.30
C SER A 270 -9.93 21.35 -7.28
N PHE A 271 -9.18 21.25 -6.18
CA PHE A 271 -8.13 20.24 -6.09
C PHE A 271 -8.73 18.85 -6.17
N SER A 272 -9.70 18.53 -5.31
CA SER A 272 -10.33 17.23 -5.23
C SER A 272 -11.05 16.84 -6.52
N LEU A 273 -11.82 17.74 -7.15
CA LEU A 273 -12.56 17.41 -8.38
C LEU A 273 -11.69 17.40 -9.64
N ASP A 274 -10.83 18.41 -9.81
CA ASP A 274 -10.19 18.68 -11.11
C ASP A 274 -8.73 18.24 -11.18
N VAL A 275 -8.02 18.17 -10.04
CA VAL A 275 -6.58 17.88 -10.00
C VAL A 275 -6.28 16.50 -9.43
N ALA A 276 -6.90 16.12 -8.32
CA ALA A 276 -6.60 14.89 -7.59
C ALA A 276 -6.80 13.65 -8.46
N GLY A 277 -7.86 13.58 -9.28
CA GLY A 277 -8.07 12.48 -10.22
C GLY A 277 -7.01 12.39 -11.33
N ILE A 278 -6.48 13.53 -11.78
CA ILE A 278 -5.37 13.57 -12.76
C ILE A 278 -4.10 13.00 -12.13
N LEU A 279 -3.74 13.47 -10.92
CA LEU A 279 -2.56 12.98 -10.20
C LEU A 279 -2.70 11.51 -9.80
N ALA A 280 -3.89 11.12 -9.33
CA ALA A 280 -4.20 9.75 -8.94
C ALA A 280 -4.02 8.77 -10.11
N SER A 281 -4.50 9.12 -11.30
CA SER A 281 -4.45 8.24 -12.48
C SER A 281 -3.09 8.20 -13.18
N ARG A 282 -2.26 9.24 -13.03
CA ARG A 282 -1.01 9.39 -13.81
C ARG A 282 0.26 9.24 -12.98
N CYS A 283 0.22 9.49 -11.68
CA CYS A 283 1.41 9.66 -10.87
C CYS A 283 1.56 8.60 -9.77
N THR A 284 0.44 8.10 -9.21
CA THR A 284 0.49 7.23 -8.03
C THR A 284 1.20 5.90 -8.27
N ASN A 285 1.14 5.35 -9.48
CA ASN A 285 1.84 4.10 -9.85
C ASN A 285 3.35 4.13 -9.57
N CYS A 286 3.98 5.31 -9.62
CA CYS A 286 5.42 5.46 -9.36
C CYS A 286 5.73 6.29 -8.11
N HIS A 287 4.79 7.10 -7.63
CA HIS A 287 4.98 8.02 -6.51
C HIS A 287 4.22 7.59 -5.24
N THR A 288 3.87 6.32 -5.12
CA THR A 288 3.28 5.73 -3.90
C THR A 288 3.97 4.41 -3.56
N GLY A 289 3.64 3.84 -2.40
CA GLY A 289 4.24 2.58 -1.95
C GLY A 289 5.63 2.78 -1.31
N GLN A 290 6.41 1.71 -1.29
CA GLN A 290 7.64 1.65 -0.49
C GLN A 290 8.82 2.40 -1.14
N ASN A 291 8.88 2.46 -2.47
CA ASN A 291 9.98 3.06 -3.23
C ASN A 291 9.46 4.11 -4.24
N PRO A 292 8.92 5.24 -3.78
CA PRO A 292 8.45 6.31 -4.66
C PRO A 292 9.59 6.94 -5.47
N GLY A 293 9.36 7.23 -6.75
CA GLY A 293 10.32 7.93 -7.59
C GLY A 293 10.71 9.31 -7.02
N GLY A 294 12.01 9.59 -6.92
CA GLY A 294 12.55 10.85 -6.40
C GLY A 294 12.13 11.17 -4.96
N ASN A 295 11.79 10.12 -4.18
CA ASN A 295 11.22 10.22 -2.83
C ASN A 295 9.97 11.11 -2.71
N LEU A 296 9.31 11.41 -3.83
CA LEU A 296 8.06 12.17 -3.83
C LEU A 296 6.90 11.22 -3.57
N ARG A 297 6.27 11.36 -2.39
CA ARG A 297 5.09 10.61 -1.97
C ARG A 297 3.82 11.34 -2.42
N MET A 298 2.92 10.65 -3.09
CA MET A 298 1.62 11.17 -3.55
C MET A 298 0.45 10.37 -2.98
N ASP A 299 0.66 9.70 -1.85
CA ASP A 299 -0.34 8.92 -1.13
C ASP A 299 -1.44 9.82 -0.59
N SER A 300 -1.13 11.06 -0.21
CA SER A 300 -2.08 12.07 0.25
C SER A 300 -1.64 13.48 -0.15
N PHE A 301 -2.53 14.47 -0.02
CA PHE A 301 -2.23 15.86 -0.36
C PHE A 301 -1.04 16.42 0.42
N ALA A 302 -1.00 16.17 1.74
CA ALA A 302 0.06 16.62 2.62
C ALA A 302 1.42 16.02 2.21
N GLN A 303 1.44 14.73 1.85
CA GLN A 303 2.67 14.08 1.37
C GLN A 303 3.13 14.66 0.04
N PHE A 304 2.19 14.92 -0.87
CA PHE A 304 2.51 15.53 -2.15
C PHE A 304 3.16 16.90 -1.98
N ILE A 305 2.54 17.84 -1.26
CA ILE A 305 3.08 19.20 -1.10
C ILE A 305 4.36 19.27 -0.27
N ARG A 306 4.65 18.25 0.56
CA ARG A 306 5.91 18.10 1.30
C ARG A 306 7.11 17.99 0.35
N GLY A 307 6.91 17.43 -0.84
CA GLY A 307 7.95 17.27 -1.85
C GLY A 307 8.86 16.06 -1.62
N GLY A 308 9.77 15.84 -2.56
CA GLY A 308 10.75 14.76 -2.56
C GLY A 308 12.18 15.28 -2.53
N ASP A 309 13.11 14.52 -3.11
CA ASP A 309 14.54 14.87 -3.17
C ASP A 309 14.80 16.21 -3.89
N SER A 310 13.92 16.57 -4.82
CA SER A 310 13.99 17.82 -5.60
C SER A 310 13.29 19.01 -4.93
N GLY A 311 12.87 18.87 -3.67
CA GLY A 311 12.17 19.91 -2.91
C GLY A 311 10.68 20.01 -3.22
N ALA A 312 10.11 21.18 -2.96
CA ALA A 312 8.68 21.44 -3.11
C ALA A 312 8.21 21.23 -4.56
N PRO A 313 7.10 20.50 -4.79
CA PRO A 313 6.65 20.19 -6.14
C PRO A 313 5.98 21.40 -6.82
N LEU A 314 5.55 22.40 -6.06
CA LEU A 314 4.84 23.58 -6.59
C LEU A 314 5.19 24.83 -5.80
N MET A 315 4.97 25.99 -6.40
CA MET A 315 5.07 27.29 -5.76
C MET A 315 3.71 27.99 -5.86
N PRO A 316 2.99 28.20 -4.74
CA PRO A 316 1.69 28.85 -4.73
C PRO A 316 1.71 30.19 -5.47
N GLY A 317 0.72 30.40 -6.34
CA GLY A 317 0.60 31.60 -7.19
C GLY A 317 1.50 31.60 -8.42
N LYS A 318 2.51 30.72 -8.49
CA LYS A 318 3.58 30.77 -9.49
C LYS A 318 3.69 29.45 -10.27
N PRO A 319 2.74 29.16 -11.19
CA PRO A 319 2.74 27.91 -11.95
C PRO A 319 3.99 27.73 -12.81
N GLN A 320 4.55 28.80 -13.38
CA GLN A 320 5.75 28.68 -14.23
C GLN A 320 7.04 28.43 -13.44
N GLU A 321 7.06 28.77 -12.14
CA GLU A 321 8.18 28.48 -11.24
C GLU A 321 8.00 27.12 -10.53
N SER A 322 6.85 26.47 -10.73
CA SER A 322 6.51 25.21 -10.06
C SER A 322 7.15 24.01 -10.77
N MET A 323 7.87 23.21 -10.00
CA MET A 323 8.54 22.00 -10.48
C MET A 323 7.59 21.05 -11.23
N LEU A 324 6.38 20.85 -10.68
CA LEU A 324 5.35 20.00 -11.27
C LEU A 324 5.03 20.44 -12.70
N VAL A 325 4.75 21.73 -12.92
CA VAL A 325 4.41 22.26 -14.25
C VAL A 325 5.59 22.13 -15.20
N ARG A 326 6.81 22.41 -14.73
CA ARG A 326 8.03 22.25 -15.52
C ARG A 326 8.20 20.81 -16.00
N LEU A 327 8.05 19.82 -15.12
CA LEU A 327 8.19 18.40 -15.45
C LEU A 327 7.05 17.87 -16.34
N LEU A 328 5.83 18.39 -16.16
CA LEU A 328 4.69 18.04 -17.03
C LEU A 328 4.85 18.55 -18.47
N LYS A 329 5.54 19.69 -18.65
CA LYS A 329 5.81 20.32 -19.96
C LYS A 329 7.18 19.95 -20.55
N ALA A 330 8.01 19.21 -19.80
CA ALA A 330 9.33 18.81 -20.26
C ALA A 330 9.26 17.78 -21.40
N SER A 331 10.43 17.51 -21.99
CA SER A 331 10.62 16.54 -23.08
C SER A 331 11.62 15.46 -22.67
N GLY A 332 11.62 14.33 -23.38
CA GLY A 332 12.58 13.25 -23.16
C GLY A 332 12.47 12.62 -21.76
N ASN A 333 13.62 12.31 -21.16
CA ASN A 333 13.70 11.56 -19.90
C ASN A 333 13.29 12.36 -18.65
N GLU A 334 13.24 13.68 -18.74
CA GLU A 334 12.82 14.56 -17.64
C GLU A 334 11.29 14.72 -17.57
N ARG A 335 10.57 14.38 -18.65
CA ARG A 335 9.11 14.52 -18.71
C ARG A 335 8.41 13.52 -17.78
N MET A 336 7.43 14.03 -17.05
CA MET A 336 6.49 13.21 -16.28
C MET A 336 5.09 13.19 -16.92
N PRO A 337 4.37 12.05 -16.92
CA PRO A 337 4.76 10.75 -16.39
C PRO A 337 5.84 10.06 -17.24
N ARG A 338 6.83 9.46 -16.57
CA ARG A 338 7.91 8.73 -17.26
C ARG A 338 7.32 7.50 -17.95
N ASN A 339 7.71 7.26 -19.21
CA ASN A 339 7.25 6.13 -20.02
C ASN A 339 5.72 6.00 -20.19
N GLY A 340 4.94 7.04 -19.88
CA GLY A 340 3.49 7.09 -20.08
C GLY A 340 3.07 8.20 -21.04
N PRO A 341 1.83 8.21 -21.56
CA PRO A 341 1.34 9.29 -22.40
C PRO A 341 1.42 10.64 -21.66
N PRO A 342 1.70 11.75 -22.35
CA PRO A 342 1.66 13.08 -21.75
C PRO A 342 0.25 13.43 -21.28
N LEU A 343 0.15 14.31 -20.28
CA LEU A 343 -1.12 14.94 -19.93
C LEU A 343 -1.60 15.81 -21.11
N THR A 344 -2.91 15.93 -21.26
CA THR A 344 -3.48 16.83 -22.28
C THR A 344 -3.25 18.29 -21.89
N ALA A 345 -3.33 19.20 -22.87
CA ALA A 345 -3.21 20.63 -22.63
C ALA A 345 -4.23 21.12 -21.57
N ASP A 346 -5.46 20.63 -21.63
CA ASP A 346 -6.52 20.96 -20.67
C ASP A 346 -6.20 20.48 -19.24
N GLN A 347 -5.63 19.27 -19.10
CA GLN A 347 -5.21 18.74 -17.81
C GLN A 347 -4.10 19.59 -17.19
N ILE A 348 -3.11 19.98 -17.99
CA ILE A 348 -2.02 20.85 -17.55
C ILE A 348 -2.58 22.24 -17.19
N ALA A 349 -3.49 22.80 -17.99
CA ALA A 349 -4.10 24.10 -17.73
C ALA A 349 -4.89 24.14 -16.41
N LYS A 350 -5.58 23.04 -16.05
CA LYS A 350 -6.22 22.90 -14.74
C LYS A 350 -5.22 22.96 -13.60
N ILE A 351 -4.12 22.19 -13.69
CA ILE A 351 -3.05 22.19 -12.69
C ILE A 351 -2.40 23.59 -12.56
N GLU A 352 -2.12 24.24 -13.69
CA GLU A 352 -1.56 25.60 -13.69
C GLU A 352 -2.50 26.63 -13.06
N THR A 353 -3.80 26.53 -13.34
CA THR A 353 -4.81 27.41 -12.75
C THR A 353 -4.92 27.17 -11.25
N TRP A 354 -5.00 25.92 -10.82
CA TRP A 354 -5.03 25.56 -9.40
C TRP A 354 -3.80 26.08 -8.63
N ILE A 355 -2.59 25.93 -9.19
CA ILE A 355 -1.36 26.49 -8.58
C ILE A 355 -1.43 28.01 -8.54
N ARG A 356 -1.91 28.66 -9.61
CA ARG A 356 -2.08 30.12 -9.67
C ARG A 356 -3.06 30.62 -8.60
N GLU A 357 -4.07 29.82 -8.26
CA GLU A 357 -5.03 30.08 -7.18
C GLU A 357 -4.48 29.75 -5.78
N GLY A 358 -3.19 29.40 -5.68
CA GLY A 358 -2.48 29.19 -4.43
C GLY A 358 -2.27 27.71 -4.07
N GLY A 359 -2.60 26.77 -4.95
CA GLY A 359 -2.41 25.35 -4.68
C GLY A 359 -3.25 24.84 -3.50
N LYS A 360 -4.49 25.35 -3.38
CA LYS A 360 -5.31 25.15 -2.18
C LYS A 360 -5.96 23.77 -2.13
N PHE A 361 -6.20 23.29 -0.92
CA PHE A 361 -6.84 22.02 -0.62
C PHE A 361 -8.33 22.18 -0.29
N ASP A 362 -9.21 21.41 -0.91
CA ASP A 362 -10.66 21.42 -0.69
C ASP A 362 -11.23 20.03 -0.35
N GLY A 363 -10.35 19.09 0.00
CA GLY A 363 -10.70 17.73 0.36
C GLY A 363 -11.11 17.57 1.82
N THR A 364 -11.55 16.35 2.17
CA THR A 364 -12.00 16.00 3.52
C THR A 364 -10.86 15.80 4.52
N SER A 365 -9.72 15.24 4.09
CA SER A 365 -8.51 15.15 4.92
C SER A 365 -7.24 15.24 4.06
N ALA A 366 -6.34 16.17 4.40
CA ALA A 366 -5.10 16.36 3.65
C ALA A 366 -4.04 15.30 3.97
N GLN A 367 -4.05 14.74 5.19
CA GLN A 367 -2.99 13.87 5.70
C GLN A 367 -3.24 12.40 5.38
N ASN A 368 -4.48 11.94 5.55
CA ASN A 368 -4.79 10.51 5.66
C ASN A 368 -5.69 9.99 4.53
N GLU A 369 -6.02 10.83 3.55
CA GLU A 369 -6.90 10.45 2.45
C GLU A 369 -6.15 10.35 1.13
N SER A 370 -6.43 9.29 0.38
CA SER A 370 -5.81 9.08 -0.92
C SER A 370 -6.33 10.07 -1.96
N MET A 371 -5.46 10.46 -2.89
CA MET A 371 -5.83 11.37 -4.00
C MET A 371 -7.00 10.82 -4.81
N LEU A 372 -7.03 9.51 -5.02
CA LEU A 372 -8.13 8.83 -5.72
C LEU A 372 -9.44 9.00 -4.94
N ARG A 373 -9.42 8.71 -3.63
CA ARG A 373 -10.60 8.81 -2.79
C ARG A 373 -11.14 10.22 -2.70
N LEU A 374 -10.27 11.22 -2.54
CA LEU A 374 -10.65 12.64 -2.57
C LEU A 374 -11.43 12.98 -3.83
N ASN A 375 -10.96 12.50 -4.99
CA ASN A 375 -11.65 12.70 -6.25
C ASN A 375 -12.99 11.96 -6.31
N GLN A 376 -13.04 10.70 -5.90
CA GLN A 376 -14.28 9.90 -5.88
C GLN A 376 -15.34 10.55 -4.98
N VAL A 377 -14.98 10.97 -3.76
CA VAL A 377 -15.87 11.69 -2.83
C VAL A 377 -16.41 12.96 -3.48
N ALA A 378 -15.54 13.77 -4.07
CA ALA A 378 -15.92 15.04 -4.65
C ALA A 378 -16.84 14.84 -5.88
N LEU A 379 -16.51 13.89 -6.76
CA LEU A 379 -17.34 13.51 -7.91
C LEU A 379 -18.72 13.04 -7.45
N ALA A 380 -18.81 12.15 -6.47
CA ALA A 380 -20.09 11.65 -5.97
C ALA A 380 -20.93 12.73 -5.27
N LYS A 381 -20.29 13.71 -4.60
CA LYS A 381 -20.99 14.87 -4.03
C LYS A 381 -21.62 15.75 -5.12
N LYS A 382 -20.85 16.06 -6.17
CA LYS A 382 -21.26 16.95 -7.27
C LYS A 382 -22.25 16.31 -8.25
N ALA A 383 -22.06 15.02 -8.57
CA ALA A 383 -22.89 14.32 -9.53
C ALA A 383 -24.35 14.23 -9.05
N THR A 384 -25.29 14.32 -9.97
CA THR A 384 -26.70 13.96 -9.72
C THR A 384 -26.85 12.45 -9.52
N HIS A 385 -28.06 12.01 -9.13
CA HIS A 385 -28.34 10.59 -9.03
C HIS A 385 -28.15 9.90 -10.39
N GLU A 386 -28.61 10.53 -11.47
CA GLU A 386 -28.61 10.01 -12.83
C GLU A 386 -27.20 9.98 -13.43
N GLU A 387 -26.38 11.01 -13.19
CA GLU A 387 -24.99 11.03 -13.65
C GLU A 387 -24.15 9.93 -12.98
N LEU A 388 -24.31 9.76 -11.66
CA LEU A 388 -23.59 8.69 -10.95
C LEU A 388 -24.10 7.30 -11.38
N ALA A 389 -25.38 7.16 -11.68
CA ALA A 389 -25.94 5.92 -12.21
C ALA A 389 -25.36 5.57 -13.59
N LYS A 390 -25.17 6.57 -14.47
CA LYS A 390 -24.52 6.35 -15.77
C LYS A 390 -23.07 5.92 -15.63
N LEU A 391 -22.31 6.57 -14.74
CA LEU A 391 -20.92 6.19 -14.46
C LEU A 391 -20.84 4.74 -13.97
N ARG A 392 -21.67 4.37 -13.01
CA ARG A 392 -21.74 2.99 -12.50
C ARG A 392 -22.19 2.00 -13.54
N ALA A 393 -23.12 2.36 -14.42
CA ALA A 393 -23.54 1.48 -15.50
C ALA A 393 -22.38 1.16 -16.45
N THR A 394 -21.51 2.13 -16.75
CA THR A 394 -20.30 1.91 -17.55
C THR A 394 -19.32 0.99 -16.85
N SER A 395 -18.97 1.27 -15.58
CA SER A 395 -18.09 0.38 -14.81
C SER A 395 -18.66 -1.03 -14.70
N SER A 396 -19.98 -1.13 -14.47
CA SER A 396 -20.66 -2.40 -14.26
C SER A 396 -20.65 -3.28 -15.51
N GLU A 397 -20.83 -2.66 -16.67
CA GLU A 397 -20.73 -3.33 -17.96
C GLU A 397 -19.30 -3.84 -18.20
N GLN A 398 -18.28 -3.02 -17.91
CA GLN A 398 -16.88 -3.44 -18.05
C GLN A 398 -16.53 -4.62 -17.13
N MET A 399 -16.99 -4.60 -15.88
CA MET A 399 -16.82 -5.72 -14.95
C MET A 399 -17.53 -6.97 -15.46
N TRP A 400 -18.74 -6.82 -16.02
CA TRP A 400 -19.46 -7.94 -16.60
C TRP A 400 -18.70 -8.55 -17.79
N GLN A 401 -18.26 -7.72 -18.75
CA GLN A 401 -17.51 -8.21 -19.91
C GLN A 401 -16.17 -8.86 -19.55
N LEU A 402 -15.50 -8.38 -18.50
CA LEU A 402 -14.23 -8.97 -18.04
C LEU A 402 -14.41 -10.32 -17.36
N SER A 403 -15.51 -10.52 -16.63
CA SER A 403 -15.77 -11.74 -15.86
C SER A 403 -16.64 -12.77 -16.57
N MET A 404 -17.53 -12.31 -17.46
CA MET A 404 -18.56 -13.11 -18.13
C MET A 404 -18.60 -12.83 -19.65
N PRO A 405 -17.47 -12.86 -20.39
CA PRO A 405 -17.42 -12.48 -21.81
C PRO A 405 -18.29 -13.36 -22.72
N ASP A 406 -18.41 -14.65 -22.40
CA ASP A 406 -19.11 -15.64 -23.24
C ASP A 406 -20.57 -15.90 -22.82
N VAL A 407 -21.05 -15.21 -21.78
CA VAL A 407 -22.41 -15.38 -21.26
C VAL A 407 -23.34 -14.39 -21.94
N LYS A 408 -24.43 -14.89 -22.54
CA LYS A 408 -25.51 -14.01 -23.04
C LYS A 408 -26.13 -13.26 -21.86
N THR A 409 -25.81 -11.98 -21.76
CA THR A 409 -26.22 -11.12 -20.65
C THR A 409 -27.73 -10.91 -20.62
N ALA A 410 -28.38 -11.37 -19.56
CA ALA A 410 -29.67 -10.83 -19.15
C ALA A 410 -29.42 -9.54 -18.36
N LYS A 411 -30.09 -8.44 -18.73
CA LYS A 411 -29.91 -7.12 -18.11
C LYS A 411 -31.25 -6.48 -17.82
N ILE A 412 -31.40 -5.93 -16.61
CA ILE A 412 -32.60 -5.21 -16.18
C ILE A 412 -32.19 -3.90 -15.53
N ASP A 413 -32.85 -2.81 -15.91
CA ASP A 413 -32.62 -1.48 -15.35
C ASP A 413 -33.91 -1.00 -14.68
N THR A 414 -33.84 -0.69 -13.38
CA THR A 414 -34.93 -0.14 -12.57
C THR A 414 -34.51 1.18 -11.94
N PRO A 415 -35.41 1.96 -11.33
CA PRO A 415 -35.03 3.19 -10.63
C PRO A 415 -34.00 2.96 -9.50
N LEU A 416 -33.99 1.79 -8.85
CA LEU A 416 -33.06 1.48 -7.76
C LEU A 416 -31.85 0.65 -8.19
N PHE A 417 -32.01 -0.19 -9.20
CA PHE A 417 -31.04 -1.24 -9.52
C PHE A 417 -30.64 -1.28 -10.99
N LEU A 418 -29.38 -1.65 -11.20
CA LEU A 418 -28.92 -2.18 -12.47
C LEU A 418 -28.56 -3.65 -12.26
N ALA A 419 -29.27 -4.57 -12.92
CA ALA A 419 -29.08 -6.00 -12.69
C ALA A 419 -28.51 -6.70 -13.92
N TYR A 420 -27.59 -7.62 -13.66
CA TYR A 420 -26.97 -8.51 -14.64
C TYR A 420 -27.12 -9.95 -14.15
N GLY A 421 -27.40 -10.89 -15.06
CA GLY A 421 -27.61 -12.28 -14.69
C GLY A 421 -26.97 -13.27 -15.66
N THR A 422 -26.45 -14.39 -15.13
CA THR A 422 -26.08 -15.57 -15.93
C THR A 422 -27.27 -16.53 -16.16
N MET A 423 -28.45 -16.19 -15.61
CA MET A 423 -29.72 -16.83 -15.91
C MET A 423 -30.49 -16.14 -17.03
N GLY A 424 -31.58 -16.78 -17.50
CA GLY A 424 -32.48 -16.17 -18.49
C GLY A 424 -33.29 -14.99 -17.93
N ASP A 425 -33.78 -14.14 -18.85
CA ASP A 425 -34.44 -12.87 -18.55
C ASP A 425 -35.60 -12.98 -17.54
N ASP A 426 -36.43 -14.02 -17.63
CA ASP A 426 -37.60 -14.14 -16.78
C ASP A 426 -37.24 -14.41 -15.31
N LEU A 427 -36.28 -15.30 -15.07
CA LEU A 427 -35.78 -15.54 -13.72
C LEU A 427 -35.04 -14.31 -13.17
N LEU A 428 -34.30 -13.58 -14.01
CA LEU A 428 -33.68 -12.32 -13.59
C LEU A 428 -34.75 -11.28 -13.20
N LYS A 429 -35.86 -11.17 -13.95
CA LYS A 429 -36.97 -10.28 -13.61
C LYS A 429 -37.58 -10.63 -12.25
N GLU A 430 -37.75 -11.91 -11.95
CA GLU A 430 -38.25 -12.38 -10.66
C GLU A 430 -37.32 -11.95 -9.52
N TYR A 431 -36.01 -12.17 -9.63
CA TYR A 431 -35.06 -11.76 -8.59
C TYR A 431 -34.94 -10.25 -8.43
N VAL A 432 -35.05 -9.48 -9.52
CA VAL A 432 -35.09 -8.02 -9.44
C VAL A 432 -36.37 -7.54 -8.74
N ALA A 433 -37.52 -8.16 -9.00
CA ALA A 433 -38.75 -7.85 -8.28
C ALA A 433 -38.64 -8.19 -6.78
N GLU A 434 -37.91 -9.25 -6.41
CA GLU A 434 -37.59 -9.54 -5.02
C GLU A 434 -36.64 -8.50 -4.40
N ALA A 435 -35.68 -7.98 -5.17
CA ALA A 435 -34.77 -6.94 -4.72
C ALA A 435 -35.50 -5.62 -4.41
N GLU A 436 -36.50 -5.25 -5.21
CA GLU A 436 -37.39 -4.11 -4.95
C GLU A 436 -38.18 -4.30 -3.64
N LYS A 437 -38.75 -5.48 -3.40
CA LYS A 437 -39.43 -5.80 -2.13
C LYS A 437 -38.47 -5.75 -0.93
N ALA A 438 -37.26 -6.29 -1.09
CA ALA A 438 -36.23 -6.23 -0.07
C ALA A 438 -35.81 -4.79 0.21
N ALA A 439 -35.69 -3.93 -0.82
CA ALA A 439 -35.42 -2.51 -0.67
C ALA A 439 -36.49 -1.78 0.17
N ASP A 440 -37.77 -2.05 -0.06
CA ASP A 440 -38.84 -1.48 0.78
C ASP A 440 -38.70 -1.90 2.25
N LYS A 441 -38.33 -3.16 2.49
CA LYS A 441 -38.10 -3.65 3.84
C LYS A 441 -36.88 -3.00 4.49
N VAL A 442 -35.78 -2.83 3.74
CA VAL A 442 -34.58 -2.09 4.18
C VAL A 442 -34.95 -0.64 4.53
N ARG A 443 -35.73 0.04 3.70
CA ARG A 443 -36.20 1.41 3.96
C ARG A 443 -36.95 1.51 5.28
N SER A 444 -37.86 0.57 5.52
CA SER A 444 -38.61 0.50 6.78
C SER A 444 -37.69 0.26 7.98
N LEU A 445 -36.83 -0.77 7.91
CA LEU A 445 -35.98 -1.19 9.02
C LEU A 445 -34.90 -0.17 9.39
N LEU A 446 -34.36 0.53 8.40
CA LEU A 446 -33.34 1.55 8.59
C LEU A 446 -33.92 2.97 8.66
N LYS A 447 -35.24 3.15 8.51
CA LYS A 447 -35.91 4.46 8.48
C LYS A 447 -35.38 5.40 7.40
N VAL A 448 -35.22 4.88 6.19
CA VAL A 448 -34.79 5.67 5.02
C VAL A 448 -36.02 6.35 4.41
N PRO A 449 -36.01 7.69 4.22
CA PRO A 449 -37.11 8.39 3.57
C PRO A 449 -37.38 7.84 2.17
N SER A 450 -38.65 7.66 1.79
CA SER A 450 -39.05 7.13 0.47
C SER A 450 -38.54 8.01 -0.69
N ALA A 451 -38.50 9.32 -0.49
CA ALA A 451 -38.00 10.29 -1.47
C ALA A 451 -36.47 10.22 -1.70
N SER A 452 -35.72 9.60 -0.78
CA SER A 452 -34.27 9.45 -0.93
C SER A 452 -33.93 8.14 -1.64
N PRO A 453 -32.97 8.12 -2.57
CA PRO A 453 -32.45 6.85 -3.07
C PRO A 453 -31.79 6.07 -1.93
N LEU A 454 -31.90 4.73 -1.94
CA LEU A 454 -31.16 3.89 -0.99
C LEU A 454 -29.65 4.04 -1.20
N VAL A 455 -29.21 4.02 -2.46
CA VAL A 455 -27.84 4.36 -2.83
C VAL A 455 -27.92 5.38 -3.96
N LYS A 456 -27.29 6.55 -3.78
CA LYS A 456 -27.18 7.55 -4.85
C LYS A 456 -26.44 6.91 -6.04
N GLY A 457 -26.97 7.03 -7.26
CA GLY A 457 -26.38 6.40 -8.44
C GLY A 457 -26.76 4.94 -8.68
N LYS A 458 -27.85 4.43 -8.07
CA LYS A 458 -28.29 3.03 -8.13
C LYS A 458 -27.29 2.03 -7.52
N LEU A 459 -27.78 0.84 -7.21
CA LEU A 459 -26.94 -0.30 -6.80
C LEU A 459 -26.91 -1.31 -7.95
N THR A 460 -25.72 -1.77 -8.34
CA THR A 460 -25.62 -2.86 -9.32
C THR A 460 -25.81 -4.22 -8.62
N LEU A 461 -26.59 -5.13 -9.19
CA LEU A 461 -26.77 -6.48 -8.67
C LEU A 461 -26.37 -7.51 -9.73
N TYR A 462 -25.36 -8.32 -9.41
CA TYR A 462 -24.91 -9.41 -10.25
C TYR A 462 -25.46 -10.74 -9.73
N PHE A 463 -26.22 -11.44 -10.57
CA PHE A 463 -26.84 -12.72 -10.24
C PHE A 463 -26.18 -13.85 -11.00
N PHE A 464 -25.60 -14.79 -10.26
CA PHE A 464 -24.89 -15.94 -10.81
C PHE A 464 -25.69 -17.20 -10.56
N LYS A 465 -26.09 -17.89 -11.64
CA LYS A 465 -26.81 -19.17 -11.52
C LYS A 465 -25.93 -20.25 -10.90
N GLN A 466 -24.64 -20.26 -11.23
CA GLN A 466 -23.68 -21.27 -10.78
C GLN A 466 -22.67 -20.70 -9.78
N ARG A 467 -22.22 -21.53 -8.83
CA ARG A 467 -21.14 -21.16 -7.89
C ARG A 467 -19.84 -20.81 -8.61
N TYR A 468 -19.60 -21.48 -9.74
CA TYR A 468 -18.44 -21.27 -10.60
C TYR A 468 -18.40 -19.82 -11.11
N ASP A 469 -19.45 -19.35 -11.78
CA ASP A 469 -19.52 -17.97 -12.29
C ASP A 469 -19.32 -16.94 -11.15
N TYR A 470 -19.93 -17.18 -9.98
CA TYR A 470 -19.73 -16.31 -8.82
C TYR A 470 -18.27 -16.30 -8.33
N ALA A 471 -17.58 -17.45 -8.33
CA ALA A 471 -16.17 -17.54 -7.99
C ALA A 471 -15.27 -16.84 -9.03
N GLU A 472 -15.54 -17.05 -10.32
CA GLU A 472 -14.82 -16.40 -11.41
C GLU A 472 -14.97 -14.87 -11.36
N PHE A 473 -16.15 -14.36 -11.02
CA PHE A 473 -16.33 -12.92 -10.78
C PHE A 473 -15.38 -12.40 -9.69
N GLY A 474 -15.25 -13.11 -8.57
CA GLY A 474 -14.30 -12.74 -7.52
C GLY A 474 -12.84 -12.79 -7.97
N ASN A 475 -12.45 -13.80 -8.73
CA ASN A 475 -11.10 -13.92 -9.26
C ASN A 475 -10.76 -12.81 -10.25
N MET A 476 -11.67 -12.51 -11.17
CA MET A 476 -11.44 -11.57 -12.27
C MET A 476 -11.61 -10.11 -11.85
N ILE A 477 -12.61 -9.81 -11.02
CA ILE A 477 -12.97 -8.44 -10.64
C ILE A 477 -12.39 -8.04 -9.29
N GLU A 478 -12.41 -8.96 -8.33
CA GLU A 478 -11.94 -8.68 -6.96
C GLU A 478 -10.51 -9.16 -6.71
N GLN A 479 -9.91 -9.87 -7.65
CA GLN A 479 -8.56 -10.43 -7.56
C GLN A 479 -8.36 -11.25 -6.29
N ARG A 480 -9.40 -11.98 -5.87
CA ARG A 480 -9.38 -12.84 -4.69
C ARG A 480 -10.29 -14.04 -4.85
N GLU A 481 -9.92 -15.13 -4.21
CA GLU A 481 -10.81 -16.28 -4.07
C GLU A 481 -11.96 -15.93 -3.11
N LEU A 482 -13.19 -16.21 -3.53
CA LEU A 482 -14.37 -16.03 -2.68
C LEU A 482 -14.60 -17.29 -1.83
N PRO A 483 -14.79 -17.16 -0.50
CA PRO A 483 -15.01 -18.30 0.39
C PRO A 483 -16.19 -19.17 -0.04
N GLY A 484 -16.02 -20.50 0.01
CA GLY A 484 -16.96 -21.48 -0.58
C GLY A 484 -18.39 -21.40 -0.05
N ASP A 485 -18.55 -21.01 1.21
CA ASP A 485 -19.81 -20.88 1.94
C ASP A 485 -20.56 -19.57 1.64
N TRP A 486 -19.88 -18.56 1.09
CA TRP A 486 -20.51 -17.28 0.75
C TRP A 486 -21.58 -17.45 -0.33
N LYS A 487 -22.75 -16.86 -0.07
CA LYS A 487 -23.89 -16.82 -1.01
C LYS A 487 -24.04 -15.47 -1.71
N GLY A 488 -23.38 -14.46 -1.18
CA GLY A 488 -23.27 -13.17 -1.80
C GLY A 488 -22.40 -12.26 -0.96
N HIS A 489 -21.97 -11.16 -1.57
CA HIS A 489 -21.24 -10.09 -0.90
C HIS A 489 -21.55 -8.77 -1.60
N TYR A 490 -21.19 -7.67 -0.94
CA TYR A 490 -21.33 -6.34 -1.50
C TYR A 490 -19.98 -5.64 -1.50
N ARG A 491 -19.85 -4.65 -2.38
CA ARG A 491 -18.76 -3.69 -2.39
C ARG A 491 -19.31 -2.29 -2.56
N PHE A 492 -18.69 -1.35 -1.87
CA PHE A 492 -18.95 0.08 -2.02
C PHE A 492 -17.62 0.83 -2.01
N ASP A 493 -17.36 1.62 -3.04
CA ASP A 493 -16.16 2.47 -3.16
C ASP A 493 -16.50 3.84 -3.76
N ILE A 494 -17.65 4.41 -3.34
CA ILE A 494 -18.19 5.72 -3.74
C ILE A 494 -18.56 5.83 -5.23
N THR A 495 -17.61 5.63 -6.15
CA THR A 495 -17.87 5.59 -7.59
C THR A 495 -18.51 4.29 -8.00
N ASP A 496 -18.21 3.17 -7.33
CA ASP A 496 -18.84 1.87 -7.60
C ASP A 496 -19.61 1.36 -6.37
N ALA A 497 -20.74 0.71 -6.63
CA ALA A 497 -21.55 0.05 -5.62
C ALA A 497 -22.24 -1.15 -6.24
N TYR A 498 -21.93 -2.36 -5.77
CA TYR A 498 -22.57 -3.58 -6.26
C TYR A 498 -22.80 -4.62 -5.17
N GLY A 499 -23.77 -5.51 -5.41
CA GLY A 499 -23.94 -6.79 -4.74
C GLY A 499 -23.74 -7.93 -5.74
N ALA A 500 -22.88 -8.88 -5.41
CA ALA A 500 -22.68 -10.11 -6.18
C ALA A 500 -23.35 -11.27 -5.44
N ILE A 501 -24.20 -12.02 -6.16
CA ILE A 501 -25.15 -12.95 -5.57
C ILE A 501 -25.03 -14.29 -6.28
N GLN A 502 -24.71 -15.34 -5.54
CA GLN A 502 -25.03 -16.68 -5.97
C GLN A 502 -26.55 -16.83 -5.86
N ALA A 503 -27.23 -17.22 -6.94
CA ALA A 503 -28.64 -17.55 -6.88
C ALA A 503 -28.84 -18.90 -6.16
N PRO A 504 -29.86 -19.04 -5.30
CA PRO A 504 -30.14 -20.29 -4.63
C PRO A 504 -30.53 -21.36 -5.68
N SER A 505 -29.87 -22.51 -5.63
CA SER A 505 -30.09 -23.62 -6.57
C SER A 505 -31.18 -24.60 -6.11
N ASP A 506 -31.44 -24.66 -4.81
CA ASP A 506 -32.23 -25.69 -4.12
C ASP A 506 -33.03 -25.14 -2.92
N GLY A 507 -33.19 -23.81 -2.82
CA GLY A 507 -33.90 -23.18 -1.70
C GLY A 507 -33.16 -23.27 -0.35
N ASN A 508 -31.86 -23.53 -0.37
CA ASN A 508 -31.00 -23.63 0.82
C ASN A 508 -30.86 -22.33 1.65
N TYR A 509 -31.28 -21.18 1.11
CA TYR A 509 -31.46 -19.93 1.84
C TYR A 509 -32.51 -19.05 1.16
N ASP A 510 -32.94 -18.02 1.87
CA ASP A 510 -33.94 -17.08 1.40
C ASP A 510 -33.27 -15.95 0.60
N MET A 511 -33.58 -15.87 -0.69
CA MET A 511 -33.05 -14.85 -1.60
C MET A 511 -33.41 -13.44 -1.14
N ASN A 512 -34.64 -13.23 -0.66
CA ASN A 512 -35.10 -11.93 -0.18
C ASN A 512 -34.28 -11.45 1.03
N VAL A 513 -33.91 -12.39 1.91
CA VAL A 513 -33.08 -12.11 3.09
C VAL A 513 -31.63 -11.79 2.70
N LEU A 514 -31.06 -12.50 1.72
CA LEU A 514 -29.74 -12.16 1.18
C LEU A 514 -29.76 -10.78 0.51
N LEU A 515 -30.76 -10.48 -0.32
CA LEU A 515 -30.91 -9.17 -0.95
C LEU A 515 -31.05 -8.07 0.11
N GLY A 516 -31.86 -8.28 1.14
CA GLY A 516 -31.99 -7.35 2.25
C GLY A 516 -30.68 -7.08 2.99
N GLN A 517 -29.87 -8.13 3.21
CA GLN A 517 -28.52 -7.99 3.75
C GLN A 517 -27.66 -7.07 2.87
N LEU A 518 -27.52 -7.41 1.58
CA LEU A 518 -26.60 -6.70 0.68
C LEU A 518 -27.06 -5.26 0.44
N ILE A 519 -28.36 -5.04 0.20
CA ILE A 519 -28.93 -3.69 0.01
C ILE A 519 -28.77 -2.86 1.30
N GLY A 520 -29.03 -3.46 2.47
CA GLY A 520 -28.83 -2.82 3.77
C GLY A 520 -27.39 -2.42 4.01
N SER A 521 -26.44 -3.35 3.78
CA SER A 521 -25.01 -3.10 3.90
C SER A 521 -24.54 -2.00 2.94
N SER A 522 -24.93 -2.06 1.66
CA SER A 522 -24.58 -1.04 0.65
C SER A 522 -25.17 0.33 0.98
N HIS A 523 -26.41 0.40 1.47
CA HIS A 523 -27.00 1.66 1.92
C HIS A 523 -26.16 2.28 3.04
N VAL A 524 -25.88 1.50 4.09
CA VAL A 524 -25.14 1.98 5.26
C VAL A 524 -23.71 2.40 4.89
N ALA A 525 -23.02 1.60 4.08
CA ALA A 525 -21.68 1.94 3.57
C ALA A 525 -21.65 3.24 2.76
N SER A 526 -22.77 3.59 2.10
CA SER A 526 -22.87 4.82 1.31
C SER A 526 -23.06 6.11 2.13
N LEU A 527 -23.33 6.00 3.43
CA LEU A 527 -23.53 7.17 4.29
C LEU A 527 -22.20 7.76 4.78
N GLY A 528 -22.25 8.92 5.45
CA GLY A 528 -21.06 9.56 6.04
C GLY A 528 -20.00 9.97 5.00
N ASN A 529 -20.40 10.23 3.75
CA ASN A 529 -19.49 10.40 2.62
C ASN A 529 -18.61 9.16 2.35
N GLY A 530 -19.11 7.97 2.64
CA GLY A 530 -18.40 6.71 2.43
C GLY A 530 -17.32 6.40 3.47
N THR A 531 -17.32 7.07 4.63
CA THR A 531 -16.35 6.82 5.72
C THR A 531 -16.76 5.67 6.64
N VAL A 532 -17.97 5.12 6.43
CA VAL A 532 -18.48 4.01 7.22
C VAL A 532 -17.63 2.74 7.00
N PRO A 533 -17.07 2.15 8.07
CA PRO A 533 -16.20 0.99 7.94
C PRO A 533 -16.98 -0.29 7.63
N ALA A 534 -16.35 -1.21 6.90
CA ALA A 534 -16.97 -2.44 6.40
C ALA A 534 -17.58 -3.32 7.50
N TRP A 535 -16.92 -3.42 8.67
CA TRP A 535 -17.43 -4.16 9.83
C TRP A 535 -18.80 -3.62 10.28
N PHE A 536 -18.98 -2.30 10.25
CA PHE A 536 -20.22 -1.66 10.70
C PHE A 536 -21.34 -1.88 9.69
N SER A 537 -21.09 -1.58 8.41
CA SER A 537 -22.10 -1.75 7.36
C SER A 537 -22.49 -3.22 7.18
N GLU A 538 -21.54 -4.15 7.22
CA GLU A 538 -21.83 -5.59 7.17
C GLU A 538 -22.61 -6.07 8.41
N GLY A 539 -22.22 -5.61 9.60
CA GLY A 539 -22.95 -5.90 10.84
C GLY A 539 -24.41 -5.43 10.78
N VAL A 540 -24.66 -4.21 10.30
CA VAL A 540 -26.03 -3.69 10.12
C VAL A 540 -26.81 -4.49 9.08
N GLY A 541 -26.20 -4.83 7.94
CA GLY A 541 -26.86 -5.66 6.92
C GLY A 541 -27.26 -7.04 7.45
N ARG A 542 -26.42 -7.68 8.25
CA ARG A 542 -26.78 -8.95 8.91
C ARG A 542 -27.89 -8.80 9.94
N VAL A 543 -27.97 -7.67 10.65
CA VAL A 543 -29.13 -7.37 11.53
C VAL A 543 -30.40 -7.13 10.72
N VAL A 544 -30.30 -6.49 9.55
CA VAL A 544 -31.43 -6.36 8.62
C VAL A 544 -31.92 -7.75 8.20
N ALA A 545 -31.03 -8.64 7.75
CA ALA A 545 -31.37 -10.02 7.42
C ALA A 545 -32.05 -10.75 8.58
N TYR A 546 -31.50 -10.63 9.80
CA TYR A 546 -32.09 -11.19 11.01
C TYR A 546 -33.51 -10.68 11.30
N ARG A 547 -33.76 -9.39 11.10
CA ARG A 547 -35.09 -8.77 11.30
C ARG A 547 -36.08 -9.10 10.18
N MET A 548 -35.59 -9.51 9.01
CA MET A 548 -36.42 -9.96 7.90
C MET A 548 -36.88 -11.40 8.12
N ASN A 549 -35.95 -12.31 8.40
CA ASN A 549 -36.26 -13.72 8.65
C ASN A 549 -35.17 -14.38 9.52
N LYS A 550 -35.46 -14.55 10.81
CA LYS A 550 -34.56 -15.24 11.76
C LYS A 550 -34.42 -16.75 11.51
N SER A 551 -35.28 -17.33 10.68
CA SER A 551 -35.27 -18.76 10.34
C SER A 551 -34.43 -19.08 9.11
N ASP A 552 -33.88 -18.07 8.42
CA ASP A 552 -32.90 -18.30 7.35
C ASP A 552 -31.68 -19.07 7.92
N PRO A 553 -31.25 -20.19 7.29
CA PRO A 553 -30.16 -21.02 7.82
C PRO A 553 -28.85 -20.26 8.04
N ARG A 554 -28.53 -19.25 7.21
CA ARG A 554 -27.33 -18.42 7.36
C ARG A 554 -27.44 -17.55 8.61
N VAL A 555 -28.61 -16.96 8.83
CA VAL A 555 -28.88 -16.13 10.00
C VAL A 555 -28.79 -16.96 11.28
N GLN A 556 -29.39 -18.15 11.32
CA GLN A 556 -29.30 -19.06 12.47
C GLN A 556 -27.85 -19.47 12.75
N SER A 557 -27.10 -19.79 11.69
CA SER A 557 -25.69 -20.14 11.78
C SER A 557 -24.87 -18.99 12.39
N TRP A 558 -24.99 -17.76 11.90
CA TRP A 558 -24.30 -16.60 12.47
C TRP A 558 -24.68 -16.37 13.93
N ASP A 559 -25.97 -16.42 14.26
CA ASP A 559 -26.46 -16.13 15.62
C ASP A 559 -25.92 -17.12 16.65
N SER A 560 -25.86 -18.41 16.28
CA SER A 560 -25.30 -19.46 17.13
C SER A 560 -23.78 -19.33 17.34
N GLN A 561 -23.07 -18.73 16.38
CA GLN A 561 -21.61 -18.62 16.39
C GLN A 561 -21.08 -17.33 17.04
N ILE A 562 -21.96 -16.39 17.43
CA ILE A 562 -21.53 -15.12 18.05
C ILE A 562 -20.61 -15.38 19.25
N GLY A 563 -21.01 -16.30 20.15
CA GLY A 563 -20.27 -16.60 21.37
C GLY A 563 -18.85 -17.12 21.10
N SER A 564 -18.72 -18.11 20.21
CA SER A 564 -17.42 -18.69 19.85
C SER A 564 -16.54 -17.73 19.07
N ALA A 565 -17.13 -16.96 18.14
CA ALA A 565 -16.39 -15.95 17.39
C ALA A 565 -15.84 -14.84 18.31
N VAL A 566 -16.64 -14.33 19.24
CA VAL A 566 -16.19 -13.35 20.24
C VAL A 566 -15.11 -13.92 21.15
N ALA A 567 -15.22 -15.19 21.55
CA ALA A 567 -14.23 -15.86 22.38
C ALA A 567 -12.87 -16.07 21.68
N SER A 568 -12.86 -16.17 20.34
CA SER A 568 -11.64 -16.35 19.54
C SER A 568 -10.82 -15.06 19.33
N MET A 569 -11.36 -13.89 19.66
CA MET A 569 -10.65 -12.63 19.50
C MET A 569 -9.50 -12.50 20.52
N GLY A 570 -8.34 -11.98 20.08
CA GLY A 570 -7.23 -11.67 20.97
C GLY A 570 -7.49 -10.42 21.82
N LYS A 571 -8.14 -9.41 21.22
CA LYS A 571 -8.61 -8.19 21.89
C LYS A 571 -10.09 -7.93 21.56
N PRO A 572 -10.85 -7.29 22.47
CA PRO A 572 -12.27 -7.00 22.28
C PRO A 572 -12.63 -6.19 21.01
N ASP A 573 -11.67 -5.43 20.48
CA ASP A 573 -11.84 -4.57 19.31
C ASP A 573 -11.13 -5.09 18.05
N ASP A 574 -10.71 -6.36 18.02
CA ASP A 574 -10.01 -6.93 16.86
C ASP A 574 -10.85 -6.85 15.57
N PHE A 575 -12.16 -7.01 15.65
CA PHE A 575 -13.06 -6.89 14.49
C PHE A 575 -13.15 -5.44 13.96
N VAL A 576 -13.10 -4.44 14.85
CA VAL A 576 -13.09 -3.01 14.48
C VAL A 576 -11.81 -2.66 13.72
N ASN A 577 -10.70 -3.30 14.10
CA ASN A 577 -9.36 -3.07 13.53
C ASN A 577 -8.97 -4.08 12.43
N ASN A 578 -9.93 -4.82 11.87
CA ASN A 578 -9.71 -5.80 10.79
C ASN A 578 -8.64 -6.87 11.09
N ARG A 579 -8.55 -7.33 12.33
CA ARG A 579 -7.60 -8.39 12.76
C ARG A 579 -8.16 -9.80 12.72
N LEU A 580 -9.40 -9.97 12.26
CA LEU A 580 -10.08 -11.26 12.14
C LEU A 580 -10.24 -11.66 10.67
N SER A 581 -10.47 -12.94 10.41
CA SER A 581 -10.90 -13.37 9.07
C SER A 581 -12.21 -12.68 8.68
N PRO A 582 -12.52 -12.50 7.39
CA PRO A 582 -13.78 -11.89 6.95
C PRO A 582 -15.03 -12.55 7.56
N GLU A 583 -15.03 -13.88 7.68
CA GLU A 583 -16.14 -14.66 8.24
C GLU A 583 -16.32 -14.37 9.73
N GLN A 584 -15.23 -14.48 10.49
CA GLN A 584 -15.22 -14.20 11.92
C GLN A 584 -15.60 -12.74 12.20
N ASN A 585 -15.04 -11.81 11.43
CA ASN A 585 -15.36 -10.39 11.52
C ASN A 585 -16.86 -10.15 11.27
N GLY A 586 -17.43 -10.74 10.23
CA GLY A 586 -18.86 -10.63 9.94
C GLY A 586 -19.75 -11.17 11.07
N ILE A 587 -19.38 -12.27 11.72
CA ILE A 587 -20.14 -12.86 12.84
C ILE A 587 -20.05 -11.96 14.08
N VAL A 588 -18.85 -11.50 14.45
CA VAL A 588 -18.67 -10.61 15.61
C VAL A 588 -19.37 -9.28 15.37
N SER A 589 -19.22 -8.70 14.18
CA SER A 589 -19.88 -7.46 13.76
C SER A 589 -21.40 -7.57 13.81
N PHE A 590 -21.96 -8.70 13.39
CA PHE A 590 -23.38 -8.99 13.53
C PHE A 590 -23.81 -8.99 15.00
N GLY A 591 -23.10 -9.70 15.88
CA GLY A 591 -23.41 -9.73 17.31
C GLY A 591 -23.33 -8.35 17.96
N PHE A 592 -22.29 -7.58 17.64
CA PHE A 592 -22.11 -6.22 18.12
C PHE A 592 -23.24 -5.30 17.65
N MET A 593 -23.55 -5.32 16.34
CA MET A 593 -24.61 -4.48 15.78
C MET A 593 -26.01 -4.90 16.22
N LYS A 594 -26.24 -6.18 16.48
CA LYS A 594 -27.50 -6.67 17.07
C LYS A 594 -27.73 -6.04 18.45
N ALA A 595 -26.68 -5.92 19.27
CA ALA A 595 -26.73 -5.25 20.56
C ALA A 595 -26.83 -3.71 20.43
N ALA A 596 -26.05 -3.10 19.52
CA ALA A 596 -26.06 -1.65 19.32
C ALA A 596 -27.42 -1.16 18.79
N MET A 597 -28.02 -1.87 17.83
CA MET A 597 -29.32 -1.54 17.25
C MET A 597 -30.51 -1.83 18.17
N ALA A 598 -30.30 -2.55 19.28
CA ALA A 598 -31.29 -2.66 20.35
C ALA A 598 -31.42 -1.35 21.14
N ARG A 599 -30.38 -0.50 21.14
CA ARG A 599 -30.40 0.86 21.70
C ARG A 599 -30.89 1.86 20.66
N SER A 600 -32.18 1.76 20.31
CA SER A 600 -32.80 2.47 19.18
C SER A 600 -32.44 3.96 19.10
N ASN A 601 -32.51 4.70 20.21
CA ASN A 601 -32.24 6.14 20.22
C ASN A 601 -30.79 6.50 19.82
N GLN A 602 -29.81 5.74 20.31
CA GLN A 602 -28.39 5.98 19.98
C GLN A 602 -28.12 5.63 18.52
N PHE A 603 -28.63 4.47 18.07
CA PHE A 603 -28.46 4.05 16.68
C PHE A 603 -29.16 5.01 15.69
N ASP A 604 -30.37 5.47 16.01
CA ASP A 604 -31.09 6.45 15.19
C ASP A 604 -30.32 7.78 15.11
N ALA A 605 -29.72 8.24 16.22
CA ALA A 605 -28.89 9.44 16.24
C ALA A 605 -27.64 9.29 15.35
N LEU A 606 -26.95 8.15 15.43
CA LEU A 606 -25.83 7.81 14.56
C LEU A 606 -26.24 7.85 13.08
N MET A 607 -27.28 7.09 12.70
CA MET A 607 -27.73 7.01 11.31
C MET A 607 -28.16 8.38 10.76
N ASN A 608 -28.77 9.23 11.59
CA ASN A 608 -29.15 10.59 11.20
C ASN A 608 -27.93 11.50 10.97
N ALA A 609 -26.88 11.38 11.78
CA ALA A 609 -25.63 12.10 11.56
C ALA A 609 -24.94 11.65 10.27
N LEU A 610 -24.85 10.34 10.04
CA LEU A 610 -24.26 9.77 8.82
C LEU A 610 -25.02 10.21 7.55
N ARG A 611 -26.35 10.28 7.58
CA ARG A 611 -27.16 10.80 6.47
C ARG A 611 -26.90 12.27 6.16
N LYS A 612 -26.52 13.06 7.16
CA LYS A 612 -26.12 14.46 6.99
C LYS A 612 -24.67 14.59 6.49
N GLY A 613 -23.97 13.47 6.28
CA GLY A 613 -22.60 13.45 5.80
C GLY A 613 -21.55 13.67 6.89
N THR A 614 -21.92 13.54 8.17
CA THR A 614 -20.94 13.54 9.27
C THR A 614 -20.04 12.31 9.15
N ASP A 615 -18.75 12.49 9.46
CA ASP A 615 -17.79 11.40 9.50
C ASP A 615 -18.20 10.30 10.50
N PHE A 616 -17.84 9.04 10.20
CA PHE A 616 -18.26 7.89 10.99
C PHE A 616 -17.78 7.95 12.43
N ASP A 617 -16.50 8.21 12.68
CA ASP A 617 -15.96 8.18 14.05
C ASP A 617 -16.57 9.32 14.88
N GLN A 618 -16.71 10.50 14.30
CA GLN A 618 -17.37 11.64 14.93
C GLN A 618 -18.85 11.34 15.25
N ALA A 619 -19.57 10.78 14.28
CA ALA A 619 -20.99 10.44 14.44
C ALA A 619 -21.18 9.34 15.50
N PHE A 620 -20.32 8.32 15.48
CA PHE A 620 -20.36 7.19 16.41
C PHE A 620 -20.05 7.67 17.83
N GLN A 621 -18.99 8.44 18.01
CA GLN A 621 -18.61 9.00 19.32
C GLN A 621 -19.73 9.88 19.89
N SER A 622 -20.35 10.72 19.05
CA SER A 622 -21.45 11.59 19.47
C SER A 622 -22.69 10.79 19.91
N ALA A 623 -22.99 9.68 19.24
CA ALA A 623 -24.17 8.86 19.51
C ALA A 623 -23.99 7.87 20.67
N PHE A 624 -22.81 7.26 20.79
CA PHE A 624 -22.53 6.19 21.76
C PHE A 624 -21.65 6.63 22.94
N GLY A 625 -21.11 7.85 22.91
CA GLY A 625 -20.31 8.41 24.01
C GLY A 625 -18.87 7.89 24.10
N GLY A 626 -18.38 7.22 23.06
CA GLY A 626 -17.03 6.66 22.99
C GLY A 626 -16.67 6.19 21.59
N THR A 627 -15.39 5.89 21.36
CA THR A 627 -14.93 5.36 20.07
C THR A 627 -15.47 3.94 19.83
N PRO A 628 -15.51 3.46 18.58
CA PRO A 628 -15.91 2.08 18.29
C PRO A 628 -15.17 1.04 19.13
N SER A 629 -13.84 1.15 19.29
CA SER A 629 -13.04 0.25 20.15
C SER A 629 -13.44 0.29 21.62
N GLN A 630 -13.74 1.48 22.17
CA GLN A 630 -14.17 1.61 23.57
C GLN A 630 -15.54 0.94 23.79
N VAL A 631 -16.48 1.16 22.87
CA VAL A 631 -17.82 0.57 22.94
C VAL A 631 -17.78 -0.94 22.71
N ALA A 632 -16.94 -1.43 21.79
CA ALA A 632 -16.69 -2.85 21.58
C ALA A 632 -16.14 -3.52 22.85
N THR A 633 -15.18 -2.88 23.52
CA THR A 633 -14.62 -3.36 24.79
C THR A 633 -15.69 -3.50 25.87
N ALA A 634 -16.54 -2.48 26.02
CA ALA A 634 -17.64 -2.50 26.98
C ALA A 634 -18.68 -3.60 26.66
N TRP A 635 -18.99 -3.80 25.37
CA TRP A 635 -19.90 -4.85 24.91
C TRP A 635 -19.38 -6.26 25.27
N VAL A 636 -18.14 -6.58 24.92
CA VAL A 636 -17.52 -7.88 25.24
C VAL A 636 -17.49 -8.10 26.76
N ALA A 637 -17.17 -7.07 27.55
CA ALA A 637 -17.18 -7.17 29.02
C ALA A 637 -18.59 -7.43 29.60
N SER A 638 -19.65 -6.90 28.96
CA SER A 638 -21.03 -7.12 29.40
C SER A 638 -21.56 -8.52 29.04
N GLY A 639 -21.07 -9.13 27.95
CA GLY A 639 -21.50 -10.46 27.52
C GLY A 639 -20.79 -11.63 28.22
N ARG A 640 -19.73 -11.35 29.01
CA ARG A 640 -19.02 -12.35 29.84
C ARG A 640 -19.56 -12.42 31.28
N ARG A 641 -20.60 -11.66 31.61
CA ARG A 641 -21.26 -11.66 32.93
C ARG A 641 -22.51 -12.50 32.95
#